data_AF-A0A3D6ER30-F1
#
_entry.id   AF-A0A3D6ER30-F1
#
_cell.length_a   1.000
_cell.length_b   1.000
_cell.length_c   1.000
_cell.angle_alpha   90.00
_cell.angle_beta   90.00
_cell.angle_gamma   90.00
#
_symmetry.space_group_name_H-M   'P 1'
#
loop_
_entity.id
_entity.type
_entity.pdbx_description
1 polymer ?
#
loop_
_entity_poly.entity_id
_entity_poly.type
_entity_poly.pdbx_seq_one_letter_code
_entity_poly.pdbx_strand_id
1 'polypeptide(L)'
;EGNLFPKGEEKTRPEIYVMGNRNPYRISIDKKTGFLYWGEVGPDAGNDSPERGPRGYDEVNQAQKAGYFGWPLFVGGNYAYGKHDFEAKTTGAKHDPTKPINTSPNNTGKTELPAVSAPFIWYPYDASPDFPLMKTGGRNAMAGPVYYSEDFKGKAEAYPDYFDGKLIIYDWMRNWIHLVTMNEKGAIMDIEPFLPNMQFNNIIDMAFGPDGKLYTLEYGTQWFKQNMDARLSRIDFNGGNRPPQVLVSANKISGALPLEGTVSAEGTTDPDGDAVTYEMELNGAVTKSTTPEFKFNFDKAGIYRPKITAIDAKGAKASGEIVIIAGNEPPAIEISVSGNSNHYLQGGTVEYKVTVTDKEDGSTADGKIAAERVKITMDYHPQGYDVTAIAQGHQRAELPGKLLIAESDCKSCHLVDQKSAGPSYRDVAKRYAKDVRATEVLSDKILNGGSGNWGEVAMAAHPQLTKGQAVQMVEYILSLATEDKVKSLPLTGKSSFAVVAPPGPAATSAYVLTATYEDNGANGMPSLSTTKQYVFKSPVLSAATASLTGGARKLNAGGFQIVENIKNNATATFPNVDFTGVSNMSFIIAEMGNMKGGTIDVWLDSTEGTKLGTVSFANAPKIEVQAGVNMRPSGIGFKPVSGKHNVVLVFKNDQAGDDNLFMFSQITLGK
;
A
#
# COMPACT_ATOMS: atom_id res chain seq x y z
N GLU A 1 21.95 12.05 -45.97
CA GLU A 1 23.22 12.35 -45.28
C GLU A 1 22.93 12.33 -43.78
N GLY A 2 23.83 11.81 -42.93
CA GLY A 2 23.62 11.75 -41.47
C GLY A 2 22.75 10.60 -40.92
N ASN A 3 22.13 9.78 -41.78
CA ASN A 3 21.39 8.57 -41.38
C ASN A 3 22.34 7.40 -41.07
N LEU A 4 21.83 6.36 -40.40
CA LEU A 4 22.63 5.25 -39.89
C LEU A 4 23.36 4.50 -41.01
N PHE A 5 22.72 4.39 -42.18
CA PHE A 5 23.27 3.71 -43.35
C PHE A 5 23.36 4.67 -44.55
N PRO A 6 24.52 4.79 -45.22
CA PRO A 6 24.65 5.58 -46.44
C PRO A 6 23.79 5.05 -47.60
N LYS A 7 23.42 5.95 -48.51
CA LYS A 7 22.70 5.58 -49.73
C LYS A 7 23.55 4.62 -50.58
N GLY A 8 22.96 3.49 -50.95
CA GLY A 8 23.61 2.46 -51.77
C GLY A 8 24.37 1.39 -51.00
N GLU A 9 24.39 1.45 -49.66
CA GLU A 9 24.99 0.39 -48.85
C GLU A 9 24.13 -0.90 -48.91
N GLU A 10 24.77 -2.02 -49.27
CA GLU A 10 24.09 -3.29 -49.49
C GLU A 10 23.39 -3.80 -48.23
N LYS A 11 22.19 -4.38 -48.40
CA LYS A 11 21.35 -4.95 -47.33
C LYS A 11 20.98 -3.96 -46.22
N THR A 12 20.94 -2.67 -46.55
CA THR A 12 20.50 -1.59 -45.67
C THR A 12 19.46 -0.71 -46.34
N ARG A 13 18.89 0.22 -45.57
CA ARG A 13 17.91 1.20 -46.02
C ARG A 13 18.37 2.58 -45.57
N PRO A 14 18.63 3.52 -46.50
CA PRO A 14 19.19 4.82 -46.15
C PRO A 14 18.21 5.73 -45.39
N GLU A 15 16.93 5.38 -45.31
CA GLU A 15 15.92 6.08 -44.50
C GLU A 15 16.05 5.83 -42.98
N ILE A 16 16.83 4.82 -42.55
CA ILE A 16 16.95 4.45 -41.14
C ILE A 16 17.87 5.45 -40.41
N TYR A 17 17.29 6.23 -39.49
CA TYR A 17 18.04 7.11 -38.58
C TYR A 17 18.38 6.41 -37.26
N VAL A 18 17.41 5.71 -36.67
CA VAL A 18 17.57 4.91 -35.46
C VAL A 18 17.11 3.48 -35.74
N MET A 19 17.87 2.50 -35.24
CA MET A 19 17.55 1.07 -35.30
C MET A 19 17.64 0.46 -33.91
N GLY A 20 16.99 -0.70 -33.68
CA GLY A 20 17.14 -1.45 -32.43
C GLY A 20 16.24 -0.96 -31.30
N ASN A 21 15.01 -0.58 -31.64
CA ASN A 21 13.96 -0.26 -30.68
C ASN A 21 12.94 -1.41 -30.62
N ARG A 22 12.32 -1.62 -29.46
CA ARG A 22 11.17 -2.48 -29.19
C ARG A 22 9.85 -1.74 -29.39
N ASN A 23 9.63 -0.67 -28.63
CA ASN A 23 8.41 0.13 -28.59
C ASN A 23 8.74 1.60 -28.23
N PRO A 24 9.25 2.37 -29.19
CA PRO A 24 9.60 3.78 -28.99
C PRO A 24 8.31 4.62 -28.95
N TYR A 25 7.83 4.94 -27.74
CA TYR A 25 6.59 5.67 -27.53
C TYR A 25 6.87 7.12 -27.13
N ARG A 26 6.23 8.04 -27.88
CA ARG A 26 6.41 9.49 -27.88
C ARG A 26 7.84 9.94 -28.19
N ILE A 27 7.95 10.64 -29.31
CA ILE A 27 9.21 11.14 -29.85
C ILE A 27 9.23 12.66 -29.71
N SER A 28 10.32 13.20 -29.20
CA SER A 28 10.54 14.64 -29.04
C SER A 28 11.87 15.04 -29.66
N ILE A 29 11.88 16.18 -30.34
CA ILE A 29 13.09 16.76 -30.92
C ILE A 29 13.35 18.10 -30.23
N ASP A 30 14.54 18.26 -29.69
CA ASP A 30 15.02 19.55 -29.25
C ASP A 30 15.31 20.44 -30.48
N LYS A 31 14.57 21.55 -30.60
CA LYS A 31 14.68 22.46 -31.74
C LYS A 31 16.01 23.21 -31.80
N LYS A 32 16.75 23.35 -30.69
CA LYS A 32 18.03 24.06 -30.66
C LYS A 32 19.21 23.15 -30.97
N THR A 33 19.25 21.96 -30.35
CA THR A 33 20.37 21.03 -30.52
C THR A 33 20.15 20.03 -31.65
N GLY A 34 18.91 19.78 -32.04
CA GLY A 34 18.54 18.71 -32.97
C GLY A 34 18.57 17.31 -32.34
N PHE A 35 18.78 17.20 -31.04
CA PHE A 35 18.79 15.91 -30.35
C PHE A 35 17.39 15.29 -30.33
N LEU A 36 17.35 14.00 -30.62
CA LEU A 36 16.13 13.19 -30.66
C LEU A 36 15.98 12.43 -29.35
N TYR A 37 14.80 12.51 -28.73
CA TYR A 37 14.46 11.83 -27.48
C TYR A 37 13.22 10.98 -27.65
N TRP A 38 13.17 9.84 -26.96
CA TRP A 38 11.97 9.01 -26.86
C TRP A 38 12.01 8.14 -25.60
N GLY A 39 10.83 7.72 -25.16
CA GLY A 39 10.72 6.65 -24.18
C GLY A 39 10.55 5.30 -24.88
N GLU A 40 11.09 4.25 -24.28
CA GLU A 40 11.20 2.93 -24.86
C GLU A 40 10.67 1.90 -23.86
N VAL A 41 9.54 1.27 -24.19
CA VAL A 41 8.94 0.26 -23.31
C VAL A 41 9.61 -1.09 -23.53
N GLY A 42 10.23 -1.63 -22.49
CA GLY A 42 10.99 -2.87 -22.53
C GLY A 42 10.18 -4.15 -22.32
N PRO A 43 10.85 -5.31 -22.23
CA PRO A 43 10.19 -6.59 -21.99
C PRO A 43 9.72 -6.74 -20.53
N ASP A 44 8.82 -7.70 -20.29
CA ASP A 44 8.10 -7.87 -19.02
C ASP A 44 8.79 -8.81 -18.00
N ALA A 45 10.05 -9.17 -18.23
CA ALA A 45 10.78 -10.06 -17.32
C ALA A 45 11.00 -9.40 -15.95
N GLY A 46 10.47 -9.99 -14.88
CA GLY A 46 10.59 -9.44 -13.52
C GLY A 46 11.97 -9.60 -12.89
N ASN A 47 12.68 -10.70 -13.18
CA ASN A 47 13.97 -11.05 -12.58
C ASN A 47 15.01 -11.38 -13.65
N ASP A 48 16.29 -11.21 -13.31
CA ASP A 48 17.40 -11.70 -14.13
C ASP A 48 17.36 -13.23 -14.17
N SER A 49 17.72 -13.82 -15.32
CA SER A 49 17.82 -15.26 -15.48
C SER A 49 19.20 -15.61 -16.04
N PRO A 50 19.95 -16.51 -15.37
CA PRO A 50 21.18 -17.09 -15.93
C PRO A 50 20.94 -17.75 -17.30
N GLU A 51 19.75 -18.30 -17.51
CA GLU A 51 19.35 -19.05 -18.71
C GLU A 51 18.77 -18.16 -19.82
N ARG A 52 18.34 -16.92 -19.56
CA ARG A 52 17.70 -16.07 -20.59
C ARG A 52 18.41 -14.73 -20.76
N GLY A 53 18.91 -14.13 -19.69
CA GLY A 53 19.53 -12.81 -19.70
C GLY A 53 18.90 -11.85 -18.69
N PRO A 54 19.10 -10.53 -18.86
CA PRO A 54 18.67 -9.54 -17.89
C PRO A 54 17.15 -9.47 -17.73
N ARG A 55 16.70 -9.02 -16.55
CA ARG A 55 15.34 -8.53 -16.30
C ARG A 55 14.99 -7.42 -17.27
N GLY A 56 13.70 -7.12 -17.42
CA GLY A 56 13.27 -6.04 -18.29
C GLY A 56 13.73 -4.68 -17.78
N TYR A 57 13.98 -3.74 -18.70
CA TYR A 57 14.21 -2.31 -18.43
C TYR A 57 13.36 -1.47 -19.39
N ASP A 58 12.71 -0.42 -18.89
CA ASP A 58 12.28 0.68 -19.75
C ASP A 58 13.43 1.68 -19.85
N GLU A 59 13.49 2.39 -20.97
CA GLU A 59 14.57 3.34 -21.25
C GLU A 59 14.01 4.70 -21.67
N VAL A 60 14.70 5.77 -21.28
CA VAL A 60 14.67 7.02 -22.03
C VAL A 60 15.91 7.05 -22.88
N ASN A 61 15.74 7.34 -24.16
CA ASN A 61 16.82 7.32 -25.14
C ASN A 61 17.09 8.72 -25.69
N GLN A 62 18.35 8.97 -26.05
CA GLN A 62 18.82 10.20 -26.68
C GLN A 62 19.69 9.84 -27.88
N ALA A 63 19.32 10.32 -29.06
CA ALA A 63 20.13 10.22 -30.27
C ALA A 63 20.62 11.62 -30.68
N GLN A 64 21.89 11.91 -30.37
CA GLN A 64 22.60 13.10 -30.88
C GLN A 64 22.99 12.95 -32.36
N LYS A 65 23.04 11.71 -32.84
CA LYS A 65 23.26 11.29 -34.22
C LYS A 65 22.59 9.93 -34.44
N ALA A 66 22.50 9.50 -35.70
CA ALA A 66 22.00 8.17 -36.04
C ALA A 66 22.73 7.04 -35.29
N GLY A 67 22.00 6.00 -34.88
CA GLY A 67 22.54 4.94 -34.03
C GLY A 67 21.70 3.66 -33.95
N TYR A 68 22.31 2.61 -33.41
CA TYR A 68 21.66 1.34 -33.08
C TYR A 68 21.51 1.19 -31.57
N PHE A 69 20.29 1.05 -31.06
CA PHE A 69 19.95 1.07 -29.63
C PHE A 69 19.66 -0.33 -29.05
N GLY A 70 20.10 -1.37 -29.75
CA GLY A 70 20.39 -2.66 -29.13
C GLY A 70 19.27 -3.71 -29.12
N TRP A 71 17.99 -3.34 -29.05
CA TRP A 71 16.91 -4.33 -29.01
C TRP A 71 16.87 -5.20 -30.29
N PRO A 72 16.65 -6.55 -30.19
CA PRO A 72 16.37 -7.35 -29.00
C PRO A 72 17.59 -8.00 -28.33
N LEU A 73 18.80 -7.61 -28.72
CA LEU A 73 20.03 -8.24 -28.25
C LEU A 73 20.52 -7.65 -26.91
N PHE A 74 20.11 -6.42 -26.62
CA PHE A 74 20.47 -5.67 -25.42
C PHE A 74 19.24 -4.95 -24.84
N VAL A 75 19.31 -4.62 -23.56
CA VAL A 75 18.31 -3.82 -22.84
C VAL A 75 18.98 -3.11 -21.65
N GLY A 76 18.37 -2.05 -21.13
CA GLY A 76 18.91 -1.27 -20.02
C GLY A 76 20.24 -0.64 -20.41
N GLY A 77 21.20 -0.54 -19.47
CA GLY A 77 22.56 -0.02 -19.73
C GLY A 77 23.44 -0.89 -20.64
N ASN A 78 22.92 -1.33 -21.78
CA ASN A 78 23.49 -2.28 -22.73
C ASN A 78 23.74 -3.68 -22.15
N TYR A 79 22.84 -4.14 -21.26
CA TYR A 79 22.92 -5.49 -20.73
C TYR A 79 22.57 -6.51 -21.83
N ALA A 80 23.54 -7.36 -22.16
CA ALA A 80 23.41 -8.32 -23.25
C ALA A 80 22.60 -9.55 -22.86
N TYR A 81 21.65 -9.93 -23.73
CA TYR A 81 21.03 -11.25 -23.70
C TYR A 81 22.01 -12.34 -24.15
N GLY A 82 21.78 -13.58 -23.71
CA GLY A 82 22.49 -14.74 -24.21
C GLY A 82 21.94 -15.19 -25.56
N LYS A 83 22.79 -15.73 -26.44
CA LYS A 83 22.36 -16.32 -27.71
C LYS A 83 21.52 -17.57 -27.44
N HIS A 84 20.21 -17.46 -27.58
CA HIS A 84 19.31 -18.58 -27.32
C HIS A 84 19.11 -19.44 -28.57
N ASP A 85 19.39 -20.73 -28.44
CA ASP A 85 19.00 -21.74 -29.42
C ASP A 85 17.60 -22.25 -29.05
N PHE A 86 16.61 -21.93 -29.87
CA PHE A 86 15.22 -22.29 -29.61
C PHE A 86 14.93 -23.78 -29.85
N GLU A 87 15.73 -24.47 -30.67
CA GLU A 87 15.58 -25.90 -30.94
C GLU A 87 16.21 -26.71 -29.80
N ALA A 88 17.45 -26.37 -29.43
CA ALA A 88 18.15 -27.01 -28.32
C ALA A 88 17.66 -26.54 -26.94
N LYS A 89 16.91 -25.44 -26.87
CA LYS A 89 16.49 -24.76 -25.63
C LYS A 89 17.66 -24.40 -24.70
N THR A 90 18.81 -24.10 -25.28
CA THR A 90 20.02 -23.72 -24.55
C THR A 90 20.34 -22.26 -24.79
N THR A 91 21.10 -21.67 -23.87
CA THR A 91 21.56 -20.29 -23.98
C THR A 91 23.07 -20.26 -23.96
N GLY A 92 23.64 -19.77 -25.05
CA GLY A 92 25.07 -19.62 -25.24
C GLY A 92 25.61 -18.28 -24.76
N ALA A 93 26.76 -17.90 -25.30
CA ALA A 93 27.44 -16.66 -24.95
C ALA A 93 26.57 -15.41 -25.17
N LYS A 94 26.82 -14.38 -24.34
CA LYS A 94 26.20 -13.06 -24.47
C LYS A 94 26.62 -12.35 -25.78
N HIS A 95 25.76 -11.48 -26.28
CA HIS A 95 26.08 -10.64 -27.45
C HIS A 95 27.17 -9.59 -27.13
N ASP A 96 28.03 -9.30 -28.11
CA ASP A 96 29.08 -8.27 -28.03
C ASP A 96 28.49 -6.90 -28.43
N PRO A 97 28.47 -5.88 -27.55
CA PRO A 97 27.90 -4.57 -27.85
C PRO A 97 28.71 -3.75 -28.86
N THR A 98 29.99 -4.05 -29.06
CA THR A 98 30.84 -3.33 -30.02
C THR A 98 30.64 -3.81 -31.45
N LYS A 99 30.21 -5.07 -31.60
CA LYS A 99 30.04 -5.73 -32.89
C LYS A 99 28.93 -6.80 -32.86
N PRO A 100 27.65 -6.42 -32.68
CA PRO A 100 26.57 -7.39 -32.53
C PRO A 100 26.32 -8.17 -33.82
N ILE A 101 26.03 -9.47 -33.69
CA ILE A 101 25.73 -10.36 -34.82
C ILE A 101 24.27 -10.80 -34.75
N ASN A 102 23.50 -10.51 -35.80
CA ASN A 102 22.13 -10.98 -35.98
C ASN A 102 22.10 -12.24 -36.85
N THR A 103 22.07 -13.39 -36.17
CA THR A 103 21.96 -14.73 -36.78
C THR A 103 20.51 -15.22 -36.92
N SER A 104 19.51 -14.33 -36.80
CA SER A 104 18.11 -14.73 -36.97
C SER A 104 17.91 -15.35 -38.36
N PRO A 105 17.22 -16.50 -38.47
CA PRO A 105 16.91 -17.09 -39.77
C PRO A 105 16.02 -16.19 -40.64
N ASN A 106 15.34 -15.21 -40.02
CA ASN A 106 14.48 -14.24 -40.70
C ASN A 106 15.21 -12.92 -41.03
N ASN A 107 16.52 -12.81 -40.79
CA ASN A 107 17.26 -11.59 -41.09
C ASN A 107 17.54 -11.48 -42.59
N THR A 108 16.91 -10.52 -43.26
CA THR A 108 17.19 -10.16 -44.66
C THR A 108 18.16 -8.98 -44.79
N GLY A 109 18.54 -8.35 -43.68
CA GLY A 109 19.42 -7.18 -43.63
C GLY A 109 20.88 -7.57 -43.37
N LYS A 110 21.66 -6.60 -42.87
CA LYS A 110 23.03 -6.86 -42.41
C LYS A 110 23.05 -7.88 -41.27
N THR A 111 24.01 -8.80 -41.35
CA THR A 111 24.29 -9.77 -40.28
C THR A 111 25.12 -9.14 -39.17
N GLU A 112 26.13 -8.35 -39.54
CA GLU A 112 26.93 -7.56 -38.60
C GLU A 112 26.28 -6.19 -38.41
N LEU A 113 25.83 -5.92 -37.18
CA LEU A 113 25.13 -4.70 -36.82
C LEU A 113 26.12 -3.62 -36.35
N PRO A 114 25.73 -2.32 -36.41
CA PRO A 114 26.51 -1.26 -35.79
C PRO A 114 26.71 -1.48 -34.29
N ALA A 115 27.72 -0.83 -33.71
CA ALA A 115 27.92 -0.80 -32.26
C ALA A 115 26.69 -0.23 -31.55
N VAL A 116 26.38 -0.80 -30.38
CA VAL A 116 25.23 -0.39 -29.57
C VAL A 116 25.48 0.98 -28.95
N SER A 117 24.53 1.88 -29.15
CA SER A 117 24.46 3.19 -28.50
C SER A 117 23.90 3.00 -27.10
N ALA A 118 24.48 3.66 -26.10
CA ALA A 118 23.97 3.59 -24.74
C ALA A 118 22.63 4.34 -24.64
N PRO A 119 21.67 3.83 -23.84
CA PRO A 119 20.49 4.61 -23.52
C PRO A 119 20.86 5.81 -22.63
N PHE A 120 19.93 6.75 -22.55
CA PHE A 120 20.13 7.94 -21.73
C PHE A 120 19.82 7.66 -20.26
N ILE A 121 18.70 6.99 -19.97
CA ILE A 121 18.26 6.56 -18.64
C ILE A 121 17.61 5.17 -18.77
N TRP A 122 17.76 4.29 -17.77
CA TRP A 122 17.09 2.98 -17.75
C TRP A 122 16.60 2.58 -16.36
N TYR A 123 15.48 1.87 -16.28
CA TYR A 123 14.95 1.40 -14.99
C TYR A 123 14.10 0.10 -15.07
N PRO A 124 14.26 -0.80 -14.07
CA PRO A 124 13.50 -2.05 -13.98
C PRO A 124 12.16 -1.85 -13.24
N TYR A 125 11.35 -2.92 -13.13
CA TYR A 125 10.13 -2.90 -12.31
C TYR A 125 10.42 -2.57 -10.83
N ASP A 126 11.54 -3.07 -10.33
CA ASP A 126 12.06 -2.79 -8.99
C ASP A 126 12.88 -1.48 -8.96
N ALA A 127 13.43 -1.12 -7.79
CA ALA A 127 14.28 0.05 -7.63
C ALA A 127 15.50 -0.03 -8.57
N SER A 128 15.71 1.02 -9.35
CA SER A 128 16.91 1.14 -10.18
C SER A 128 18.10 1.54 -9.32
N PRO A 129 19.20 0.76 -9.30
CA PRO A 129 20.42 1.17 -8.60
C PRO A 129 21.09 2.38 -9.26
N ASP A 130 20.95 2.50 -10.58
CA ASP A 130 21.55 3.57 -11.38
C ASP A 130 20.69 4.85 -11.35
N PHE A 131 19.36 4.70 -11.29
CA PHE A 131 18.40 5.81 -11.36
C PHE A 131 17.29 5.68 -10.30
N PRO A 132 17.61 5.80 -8.99
CA PRO A 132 16.67 5.54 -7.90
C PRO A 132 15.43 6.44 -7.92
N LEU A 133 15.50 7.62 -8.54
CA LEU A 133 14.38 8.55 -8.68
C LEU A 133 13.24 8.04 -9.58
N MET A 134 13.47 6.99 -10.39
CA MET A 134 12.45 6.45 -11.31
C MET A 134 11.35 5.64 -10.61
N LYS A 135 11.43 5.49 -9.27
CA LYS A 135 10.50 4.73 -8.42
C LYS A 135 10.42 3.24 -8.81
N THR A 136 9.41 2.53 -8.33
CA THR A 136 9.14 1.10 -8.57
C THR A 136 7.71 0.90 -9.08
N GLY A 137 7.36 -0.32 -9.51
CA GLY A 137 6.06 -0.68 -10.07
C GLY A 137 6.11 -0.90 -11.58
N GLY A 138 4.94 -0.98 -12.23
CA GLY A 138 4.79 -1.02 -13.68
C GLY A 138 5.55 0.11 -14.38
N ARG A 139 5.85 -0.04 -15.66
CA ARG A 139 6.69 0.92 -16.40
C ARG A 139 6.13 1.23 -17.75
N ASN A 140 6.29 2.49 -18.14
CA ASN A 140 6.04 2.95 -19.49
C ASN A 140 6.73 4.31 -19.66
N ALA A 141 8.02 4.28 -20.03
CA ALA A 141 8.83 5.48 -20.22
C ALA A 141 8.36 6.33 -21.39
N MET A 142 8.39 7.66 -21.22
CA MET A 142 8.14 8.66 -22.25
C MET A 142 9.09 9.86 -22.07
N ALA A 143 9.37 10.57 -23.17
CA ALA A 143 10.33 11.67 -23.15
C ALA A 143 9.87 12.87 -23.98
N GLY A 144 10.27 14.05 -23.51
CA GLY A 144 9.96 15.35 -24.08
C GLY A 144 8.76 16.04 -23.42
N PRO A 145 8.59 17.34 -23.66
CA PRO A 145 9.43 18.22 -24.50
C PRO A 145 10.70 18.72 -23.79
N VAL A 146 11.55 19.46 -24.51
CA VAL A 146 12.62 20.32 -23.96
C VAL A 146 12.13 21.77 -23.95
N TYR A 147 12.40 22.52 -22.88
CA TYR A 147 11.91 23.89 -22.72
C TYR A 147 12.98 24.95 -23.01
N TYR A 148 12.56 26.09 -23.58
CA TYR A 148 13.36 27.30 -23.68
C TYR A 148 12.50 28.55 -23.49
N SER A 149 12.79 29.31 -22.46
CA SER A 149 12.12 30.55 -22.08
C SER A 149 12.15 31.61 -23.19
N GLU A 150 13.20 31.60 -24.03
CA GLU A 150 13.32 32.55 -25.12
C GLU A 150 12.24 32.44 -26.20
N ASP A 151 11.67 31.24 -26.37
CA ASP A 151 10.57 30.99 -27.31
C ASP A 151 9.24 31.63 -26.82
N PHE A 152 9.18 32.02 -25.54
CA PHE A 152 7.97 32.49 -24.87
C PHE A 152 8.16 33.86 -24.20
N LYS A 153 9.11 34.67 -24.67
CA LYS A 153 9.34 36.04 -24.15
C LYS A 153 8.05 36.86 -24.15
N GLY A 154 7.76 37.48 -23.00
CA GLY A 154 6.59 38.35 -22.81
C GLY A 154 5.27 37.61 -22.61
N LYS A 155 5.28 36.27 -22.52
CA LYS A 155 4.10 35.49 -22.14
C LYS A 155 3.96 35.44 -20.62
N ALA A 156 2.78 35.78 -20.11
CA ALA A 156 2.49 35.71 -18.69
C ALA A 156 2.50 34.26 -18.22
N GLU A 157 3.10 34.01 -17.04
CA GLU A 157 3.16 32.67 -16.40
C GLU A 157 3.84 31.59 -17.25
N ALA A 158 4.63 32.00 -18.25
CA ALA A 158 5.58 31.10 -18.89
C ALA A 158 6.68 30.72 -17.91
N TYR A 159 7.26 29.55 -18.11
CA TYR A 159 8.31 29.02 -17.25
C TYR A 159 9.59 29.88 -17.36
N PRO A 160 10.33 30.07 -16.24
CA PRO A 160 11.53 30.89 -16.24
C PRO A 160 12.71 30.16 -16.88
N ASP A 161 13.81 30.89 -17.07
CA ASP A 161 15.08 30.40 -17.62
C ASP A 161 15.70 29.22 -16.83
N TYR A 162 15.28 29.00 -15.58
CA TYR A 162 15.58 27.77 -14.84
C TYR A 162 15.32 26.49 -15.66
N PHE A 163 14.28 26.48 -16.49
CA PHE A 163 13.87 25.30 -17.27
C PHE A 163 14.60 25.19 -18.62
N ASP A 164 15.44 26.15 -18.98
CA ASP A 164 16.09 26.19 -20.29
C ASP A 164 16.98 24.97 -20.51
N GLY A 165 16.75 24.28 -21.63
CA GLY A 165 17.50 23.09 -22.03
C GLY A 165 17.23 21.84 -21.19
N LYS A 166 16.30 21.89 -20.22
CA LYS A 166 15.90 20.70 -19.45
C LYS A 166 14.96 19.84 -20.28
N LEU A 167 15.23 18.54 -20.33
CA LEU A 167 14.33 17.54 -20.90
C LEU A 167 13.30 17.13 -19.85
N ILE A 168 12.02 17.17 -20.21
CA ILE A 168 10.96 16.60 -19.38
C ILE A 168 10.82 15.12 -19.72
N ILE A 169 10.87 14.25 -18.71
CA ILE A 169 10.60 12.82 -18.85
C ILE A 169 9.44 12.43 -17.93
N TYR A 170 8.68 11.42 -18.32
CA TYR A 170 7.50 11.01 -17.55
C TYR A 170 7.22 9.52 -17.75
N ASP A 171 6.51 8.93 -16.78
CA ASP A 171 6.12 7.52 -16.84
C ASP A 171 4.61 7.37 -16.65
N TRP A 172 4.00 6.66 -17.59
CA TRP A 172 2.55 6.49 -17.66
C TRP A 172 2.01 5.52 -16.61
N MET A 173 2.77 4.51 -16.19
CA MET A 173 2.36 3.58 -15.11
C MET A 173 2.55 4.19 -13.72
N ARG A 174 3.65 4.92 -13.53
CA ARG A 174 4.10 5.41 -12.22
C ARG A 174 3.69 6.85 -11.92
N ASN A 175 3.09 7.54 -12.89
CA ASN A 175 2.52 8.89 -12.76
C ASN A 175 3.51 9.93 -12.19
N TRP A 176 4.78 9.84 -12.55
CA TRP A 176 5.78 10.85 -12.21
C TRP A 176 6.19 11.64 -13.45
N ILE A 177 6.66 12.86 -13.22
CA ILE A 177 7.35 13.71 -14.18
C ILE A 177 8.67 14.13 -13.55
N HIS A 178 9.77 14.08 -14.29
CA HIS A 178 11.08 14.55 -13.86
C HIS A 178 11.69 15.50 -14.89
N LEU A 179 12.54 16.42 -14.43
CA LEU A 179 13.35 17.28 -15.28
C LEU A 179 14.78 16.74 -15.31
N VAL A 180 15.34 16.61 -16.52
CA VAL A 180 16.73 16.21 -16.73
C VAL A 180 17.52 17.43 -17.17
N THR A 181 18.43 17.87 -16.31
CA THR A 181 19.37 18.95 -16.62
C THR A 181 20.53 18.38 -17.41
N MET A 182 20.86 19.00 -18.54
CA MET A 182 21.95 18.56 -19.42
C MET A 182 22.98 19.67 -19.59
N ASN A 183 24.23 19.28 -19.82
CA ASN A 183 25.24 20.23 -20.31
C ASN A 183 25.13 20.43 -21.82
N GLU A 184 25.94 21.34 -22.38
CA GLU A 184 25.96 21.66 -23.82
C GLU A 184 26.25 20.44 -24.73
N LYS A 185 26.85 19.37 -24.18
CA LYS A 185 27.12 18.11 -24.91
C LYS A 185 25.99 17.09 -24.75
N GLY A 186 24.87 17.45 -24.15
CA GLY A 186 23.71 16.57 -23.93
C GLY A 186 23.89 15.54 -22.82
N ALA A 187 24.97 15.62 -22.02
CA ALA A 187 25.18 14.70 -20.91
C ALA A 187 24.39 15.12 -19.66
N ILE A 188 23.86 14.14 -18.93
CA ILE A 188 23.08 14.36 -17.69
C ILE A 188 23.98 15.02 -16.64
N MET A 189 23.50 16.13 -16.10
CA MET A 189 24.09 16.81 -14.95
C MET A 189 23.29 16.57 -13.67
N ASP A 190 21.96 16.56 -13.80
CA ASP A 190 21.04 16.36 -12.68
C ASP A 190 19.67 15.86 -13.14
N ILE A 191 18.94 15.17 -12.24
CA ILE A 191 17.56 14.74 -12.45
C ILE A 191 16.75 15.10 -11.20
N GLU A 192 15.67 15.86 -11.37
CA GLU A 192 14.84 16.31 -10.25
C GLU A 192 13.35 16.00 -10.47
N PRO A 193 12.59 15.70 -9.40
CA PRO A 193 11.14 15.57 -9.48
C PRO A 193 10.43 16.86 -9.87
N PHE A 194 9.44 16.75 -10.76
CA PHE A 194 8.58 17.84 -11.17
C PHE A 194 7.14 17.56 -10.78
N LEU A 195 6.56 18.47 -9.98
CA LEU A 195 5.20 18.35 -9.42
C LEU A 195 4.96 17.01 -8.67
N PRO A 196 5.84 16.60 -7.74
CA PRO A 196 5.77 15.28 -7.11
C PRO A 196 4.50 15.03 -6.27
N ASN A 197 3.80 16.10 -5.90
CA ASN A 197 2.58 16.06 -5.10
C ASN A 197 1.30 16.25 -5.95
N MET A 198 1.42 16.43 -7.26
CA MET A 198 0.28 16.53 -8.16
C MET A 198 -0.15 15.14 -8.61
N GLN A 199 -1.46 14.87 -8.56
CA GLN A 199 -2.01 13.61 -9.03
C GLN A 199 -2.31 13.67 -10.53
N PHE A 200 -1.66 12.78 -11.28
CA PHE A 200 -1.90 12.54 -12.69
C PHE A 200 -2.55 11.17 -12.93
N ASN A 201 -3.34 11.07 -13.99
CA ASN A 201 -4.04 9.86 -14.42
C ASN A 201 -3.49 9.38 -15.76
N ASN A 202 -2.28 8.82 -15.71
CA ASN A 202 -1.62 8.13 -16.80
C ASN A 202 -1.37 9.05 -18.03
N ILE A 203 -0.37 9.93 -17.90
CA ILE A 203 0.00 10.91 -18.94
C ILE A 203 0.53 10.20 -20.19
N ILE A 204 -0.03 10.51 -21.35
CA ILE A 204 0.34 9.94 -22.66
C ILE A 204 0.99 10.94 -23.61
N ASP A 205 0.94 12.24 -23.30
CA ASP A 205 1.56 13.29 -24.10
C ASP A 205 1.78 14.56 -23.27
N MET A 206 2.78 15.34 -23.67
CA MET A 206 3.06 16.65 -23.09
C MET A 206 3.59 17.61 -24.17
N ALA A 207 3.13 18.87 -24.14
CA ALA A 207 3.62 19.90 -25.05
C ALA A 207 3.52 21.29 -24.42
N PHE A 208 4.46 22.17 -24.74
CA PHE A 208 4.32 23.59 -24.44
C PHE A 208 3.41 24.26 -25.48
N GLY A 209 2.38 24.95 -25.02
CA GLY A 209 1.51 25.76 -25.87
C GLY A 209 2.21 27.03 -26.36
N PRO A 210 1.65 27.73 -27.37
CA PRO A 210 2.18 29.01 -27.85
C PRO A 210 2.12 30.15 -26.80
N ASP A 211 1.45 29.90 -25.68
CA ASP A 211 1.37 30.73 -24.49
C ASP A 211 2.50 30.45 -23.48
N GLY A 212 3.38 29.47 -23.73
CA GLY A 212 4.49 29.11 -22.84
C GLY A 212 4.08 28.26 -21.64
N LYS A 213 2.84 27.76 -21.61
CA LYS A 213 2.31 26.90 -20.55
C LYS A 213 2.43 25.43 -20.95
N LEU A 214 2.57 24.54 -19.97
CA LEU A 214 2.74 23.12 -20.22
C LEU A 214 1.38 22.43 -20.24
N TYR A 215 1.05 21.76 -21.34
CA TYR A 215 -0.19 21.00 -21.49
C TYR A 215 0.14 19.51 -21.43
N THR A 216 -0.66 18.76 -20.68
CA THR A 216 -0.54 17.29 -20.58
C THR A 216 -1.84 16.64 -21.02
N LEU A 217 -1.72 15.53 -21.74
CA LEU A 217 -2.86 14.69 -22.11
C LEU A 217 -2.86 13.45 -21.24
N GLU A 218 -3.91 13.27 -20.47
CA GLU A 218 -4.09 12.15 -19.54
C GLU A 218 -5.08 11.14 -20.11
N TYR A 219 -4.66 9.87 -20.16
CA TYR A 219 -5.48 8.78 -20.69
C TYR A 219 -6.67 8.43 -19.78
N GLY A 220 -6.52 8.65 -18.47
CA GLY A 220 -7.46 8.20 -17.45
C GLY A 220 -7.12 6.80 -16.93
N THR A 221 -7.79 6.39 -15.86
CA THR A 221 -7.37 5.21 -15.07
C THR A 221 -7.73 3.85 -15.68
N GLN A 222 -8.69 3.77 -16.61
CA GLN A 222 -9.18 2.49 -17.16
C GLN A 222 -8.67 2.24 -18.58
N TRP A 223 -8.19 1.02 -18.86
CA TRP A 223 -7.71 0.66 -20.20
C TRP A 223 -8.86 0.35 -21.15
N PHE A 224 -8.69 0.79 -22.40
CA PHE A 224 -9.55 0.51 -23.54
C PHE A 224 -11.02 0.89 -23.33
N LYS A 225 -11.27 1.90 -22.48
CA LYS A 225 -12.59 2.41 -22.15
C LYS A 225 -12.66 3.92 -22.25
N GLN A 226 -13.89 4.42 -22.27
CA GLN A 226 -14.14 5.85 -22.07
C GLN A 226 -13.90 6.20 -20.61
N ASN A 227 -12.81 6.90 -20.36
CA ASN A 227 -12.43 7.41 -19.05
C ASN A 227 -13.10 8.75 -18.79
N MET A 228 -13.90 8.86 -17.73
CA MET A 228 -14.46 10.15 -17.29
C MET A 228 -13.40 11.05 -16.65
N ASP A 229 -12.29 10.46 -16.21
CA ASP A 229 -11.12 11.11 -15.63
C ASP A 229 -10.01 11.39 -16.66
N ALA A 230 -10.22 11.05 -17.93
CA ALA A 230 -9.35 11.51 -19.02
C ALA A 230 -9.51 13.02 -19.18
N ARG A 231 -8.38 13.73 -19.32
CA ARG A 231 -8.39 15.19 -19.40
C ARG A 231 -7.18 15.74 -20.14
N LEU A 232 -7.36 16.95 -20.67
CA LEU A 232 -6.27 17.85 -21.05
C LEU A 232 -6.03 18.79 -19.86
N SER A 233 -4.86 18.70 -19.26
CA SER A 233 -4.47 19.55 -18.13
C SER A 233 -3.53 20.65 -18.60
N ARG A 234 -3.70 21.87 -18.08
CA ARG A 234 -2.78 22.99 -18.28
C ARG A 234 -2.06 23.27 -16.98
N ILE A 235 -0.74 23.33 -17.04
CA ILE A 235 0.14 23.58 -15.91
C ILE A 235 0.80 24.94 -16.14
N ASP A 236 0.52 25.85 -15.21
CA ASP A 236 0.96 27.24 -15.25
C ASP A 236 2.14 27.39 -14.28
N PHE A 237 3.19 28.10 -14.68
CA PHE A 237 4.28 28.42 -13.77
C PHE A 237 3.87 29.60 -12.89
N ASN A 238 3.83 29.37 -11.57
CA ASN A 238 3.66 30.42 -10.58
C ASN A 238 4.93 30.58 -9.76
N GLY A 239 5.82 31.48 -10.20
CA GLY A 239 7.02 31.88 -9.46
C GLY A 239 6.77 32.97 -8.39
N GLY A 240 5.50 33.32 -8.15
CA GLY A 240 5.09 34.30 -7.16
C GLY A 240 4.76 33.67 -5.81
N ASN A 241 3.91 34.36 -5.06
CA ASN A 241 3.38 33.93 -3.77
C ASN A 241 2.38 32.77 -3.95
N ARG A 242 2.66 31.61 -3.37
CA ARG A 242 1.79 30.42 -3.45
C ARG A 242 0.72 30.52 -2.37
N PRO A 243 -0.57 30.36 -2.71
CA PRO A 243 -1.62 30.45 -1.71
C PRO A 243 -1.49 29.36 -0.64
N PRO A 244 -1.98 29.60 0.57
CA PRO A 244 -1.98 28.59 1.63
C PRO A 244 -2.69 27.29 1.22
N GLN A 245 -2.27 26.17 1.79
CA GLN A 245 -2.91 24.87 1.64
C GLN A 245 -3.87 24.65 2.81
N VAL A 246 -5.15 24.98 2.60
CA VAL A 246 -6.16 24.98 3.66
C VAL A 246 -6.60 23.57 4.01
N LEU A 247 -6.53 23.25 5.30
CA LEU A 247 -7.17 22.09 5.90
C LEU A 247 -8.33 22.58 6.76
N VAL A 248 -9.53 22.03 6.62
CA VAL A 248 -10.70 22.40 7.46
C VAL A 248 -11.22 21.16 8.18
N SER A 249 -11.49 21.31 9.47
CA SER A 249 -12.07 20.29 10.33
C SER A 249 -13.09 20.90 11.29
N ALA A 250 -13.92 20.06 11.91
CA ALA A 250 -14.81 20.49 13.00
C ALA A 250 -14.86 19.42 14.09
N ASN A 251 -15.03 19.84 15.34
CA ASN A 251 -15.20 18.91 16.46
C ASN A 251 -16.58 18.23 16.45
N LYS A 252 -17.57 18.84 15.78
CA LYS A 252 -18.90 18.31 15.52
C LYS A 252 -19.36 18.71 14.12
N ILE A 253 -19.80 17.72 13.34
CA ILE A 253 -20.34 17.91 11.98
C ILE A 253 -21.85 17.64 11.91
N SER A 254 -22.44 17.16 12.99
CA SER A 254 -23.87 16.95 13.13
C SER A 254 -24.27 16.92 14.61
N GLY A 255 -25.56 17.06 14.88
CA GLY A 255 -26.11 17.02 16.22
C GLY A 255 -27.50 17.66 16.32
N ALA A 256 -28.19 17.37 17.41
CA ALA A 256 -29.46 18.00 17.75
C ALA A 256 -29.30 19.49 18.12
N LEU A 257 -30.41 20.23 18.13
CA LEU A 257 -30.41 21.65 18.47
C LEU A 257 -30.44 21.87 20.00
N PRO A 258 -29.83 22.96 20.50
CA PRO A 258 -28.87 23.81 19.78
C PRO A 258 -27.56 23.06 19.53
N LEU A 259 -26.98 23.20 18.34
CA LEU A 259 -25.72 22.57 17.98
C LEU A 259 -24.57 23.58 18.12
N GLU A 260 -23.76 23.38 19.16
CA GLU A 260 -22.56 24.17 19.44
C GLU A 260 -21.29 23.39 19.10
N GLY A 261 -20.30 24.08 18.53
CA GLY A 261 -19.01 23.49 18.21
C GLY A 261 -17.97 24.51 17.72
N THR A 262 -16.87 23.96 17.21
CA THR A 262 -15.73 24.70 16.67
C THR A 262 -15.36 24.12 15.31
N VAL A 263 -15.18 25.00 14.32
CA VAL A 263 -14.49 24.70 13.06
C VAL A 263 -13.06 25.19 13.20
N SER A 264 -12.10 24.38 12.75
CA SER A 264 -10.67 24.69 12.81
C SER A 264 -10.04 24.57 11.42
N ALA A 265 -9.10 25.47 11.14
CA ALA A 265 -8.17 25.38 10.02
C ALA A 265 -6.76 24.92 10.43
N GLU A 266 -6.64 24.29 11.60
CA GLU A 266 -5.36 23.78 12.10
C GLU A 266 -4.78 22.73 11.14
N GLY A 267 -3.46 22.78 10.95
CA GLY A 267 -2.75 22.03 9.91
C GLY A 267 -2.72 22.70 8.54
N THR A 268 -3.36 23.86 8.36
CA THR A 268 -3.14 24.71 7.18
C THR A 268 -1.69 25.16 7.15
N THR A 269 -1.02 24.98 6.01
CA THR A 269 0.36 25.39 5.79
C THR A 269 0.45 26.42 4.69
N ASP A 270 1.40 27.33 4.80
CA ASP A 270 1.80 28.19 3.68
C ASP A 270 3.04 27.60 3.02
N PRO A 271 3.03 27.30 1.70
CA PRO A 271 4.18 26.71 1.03
C PRO A 271 5.45 27.57 1.06
N ASP A 272 5.31 28.89 1.23
CA ASP A 272 6.41 29.86 1.28
C ASP A 272 6.84 30.18 2.72
N GLY A 273 6.15 29.61 3.72
CA GLY A 273 6.40 29.85 5.14
C GLY A 273 5.90 31.21 5.62
N ASP A 274 5.06 31.89 4.86
CA ASP A 274 4.49 33.17 5.23
C ASP A 274 3.48 33.02 6.38
N ALA A 275 3.30 34.09 7.17
CA ALA A 275 2.28 34.12 8.21
C ALA A 275 0.88 34.13 7.58
N VAL A 276 -0.04 33.34 8.16
CA VAL A 276 -1.40 33.16 7.65
C VAL A 276 -2.43 33.75 8.62
N THR A 277 -3.42 34.43 8.06
CA THR A 277 -4.64 34.88 8.77
C THR A 277 -5.87 34.18 8.19
N TYR A 278 -6.97 34.16 8.95
CA TYR A 278 -8.15 33.37 8.58
C TYR A 278 -9.42 34.23 8.58
N GLU A 279 -10.30 33.97 7.62
CA GLU A 279 -11.65 34.52 7.56
C GLU A 279 -12.65 33.36 7.45
N MET A 280 -13.60 33.25 8.38
CA MET A 280 -14.72 32.31 8.27
C MET A 280 -15.96 33.01 7.76
N GLU A 281 -16.51 32.53 6.64
CA GLU A 281 -17.83 32.89 6.15
C GLU A 281 -18.86 31.85 6.61
N LEU A 282 -19.93 32.32 7.24
CA LEU A 282 -21.04 31.49 7.70
C LEU A 282 -22.36 32.27 7.58
N ASN A 283 -23.31 31.76 6.80
CA ASN A 283 -24.61 32.41 6.52
C ASN A 283 -24.48 33.86 6.02
N GLY A 284 -23.43 34.14 5.22
CA GLY A 284 -23.13 35.48 4.70
C GLY A 284 -22.45 36.43 5.67
N ALA A 285 -22.23 36.03 6.94
CA ALA A 285 -21.41 36.79 7.88
C ALA A 285 -19.95 36.35 7.81
N VAL A 286 -19.01 37.30 7.88
CA VAL A 286 -17.57 37.04 7.85
C VAL A 286 -16.94 37.40 9.20
N THR A 287 -16.25 36.43 9.81
CA THR A 287 -15.48 36.61 11.04
C THR A 287 -13.99 36.43 10.75
N LYS A 288 -13.14 37.37 11.19
CA LYS A 288 -11.69 37.29 10.99
C LYS A 288 -10.97 36.81 12.25
N SER A 289 -9.89 36.07 12.09
CA SER A 289 -9.03 35.61 13.19
C SER A 289 -7.58 35.47 12.76
N THR A 290 -6.65 35.61 13.71
CA THR A 290 -5.23 35.24 13.56
C THR A 290 -4.96 33.82 14.05
N THR A 291 -5.95 33.16 14.66
CA THR A 291 -5.90 31.75 15.03
C THR A 291 -6.81 30.95 14.09
N PRO A 292 -6.54 29.65 13.87
CA PRO A 292 -7.31 28.84 12.94
C PRO A 292 -8.71 28.44 13.45
N GLU A 293 -9.09 28.80 14.69
CA GLU A 293 -10.31 28.32 15.33
C GLU A 293 -11.47 29.32 15.29
N PHE A 294 -12.66 28.81 14.96
CA PHE A 294 -13.91 29.58 14.91
C PHE A 294 -15.05 28.81 15.59
N LYS A 295 -15.75 29.47 16.52
CA LYS A 295 -16.92 28.88 17.20
C LYS A 295 -18.20 29.10 16.40
N PHE A 296 -19.12 28.15 16.47
CA PHE A 296 -20.46 28.28 15.93
C PHE A 296 -21.52 27.83 16.95
N ASN A 297 -22.73 28.39 16.82
CA ASN A 297 -23.94 27.94 17.50
C ASN A 297 -25.10 27.94 16.49
N PHE A 298 -25.79 26.81 16.34
CA PHE A 298 -26.94 26.67 15.46
C PHE A 298 -28.21 26.33 16.27
N ASP A 299 -29.12 27.31 16.37
CA ASP A 299 -30.40 27.15 17.06
C ASP A 299 -31.54 26.67 16.14
N LYS A 300 -31.27 26.57 14.83
CA LYS A 300 -32.25 26.17 13.81
C LYS A 300 -31.75 24.98 13.02
N ALA A 301 -32.66 24.04 12.72
CA ALA A 301 -32.35 22.90 11.88
C ALA A 301 -31.95 23.37 10.48
N GLY A 302 -30.90 22.79 9.92
CA GLY A 302 -30.34 23.24 8.65
C GLY A 302 -29.00 22.61 8.33
N ILE A 303 -28.66 22.67 7.04
CA ILE A 303 -27.33 22.32 6.53
C ILE A 303 -26.54 23.61 6.41
N TYR A 304 -25.52 23.76 7.25
CA TYR A 304 -24.61 24.90 7.28
C TYR A 304 -23.31 24.55 6.57
N ARG A 305 -22.70 25.54 5.91
CA ARG A 305 -21.45 25.39 5.16
C ARG A 305 -20.43 26.45 5.60
N PRO A 306 -19.82 26.33 6.80
CA PRO A 306 -18.73 27.22 7.17
C PRO A 306 -17.59 27.10 6.15
N LYS A 307 -17.19 28.25 5.60
CA LYS A 307 -16.06 28.38 4.68
C LYS A 307 -14.92 29.11 5.38
N ILE A 308 -13.77 28.47 5.57
CA ILE A 308 -12.58 29.16 6.07
C ILE A 308 -11.69 29.52 4.89
N THR A 309 -11.31 30.79 4.81
CA THR A 309 -10.32 31.32 3.86
C THR A 309 -9.05 31.65 4.61
N ALA A 310 -7.96 30.99 4.26
CA ALA A 310 -6.62 31.34 4.69
C ALA A 310 -6.03 32.39 3.75
N ILE A 311 -5.36 33.39 4.32
CA ILE A 311 -4.78 34.53 3.61
C ILE A 311 -3.36 34.70 4.11
N ASP A 312 -2.37 34.58 3.22
CA ASP A 312 -0.98 34.82 3.56
C ASP A 312 -0.65 36.33 3.64
N ALA A 313 0.55 36.63 4.14
CA ALA A 313 1.03 38.00 4.34
C ALA A 313 1.20 38.82 3.03
N LYS A 314 1.31 38.15 1.88
CA LYS A 314 1.45 38.78 0.55
C LYS A 314 0.10 38.86 -0.20
N GLY A 315 -0.97 38.36 0.41
CA GLY A 315 -2.35 38.50 -0.02
C GLY A 315 -2.90 37.37 -0.89
N ALA A 316 -2.16 36.27 -1.13
CA ALA A 316 -2.80 35.12 -1.78
C ALA A 316 -3.71 34.38 -0.79
N LYS A 317 -4.73 33.74 -1.36
CA LYS A 317 -5.85 33.18 -0.62
C LYS A 317 -6.18 31.79 -1.10
N ALA A 318 -6.57 30.95 -0.17
CA ALA A 318 -7.21 29.67 -0.45
C ALA A 318 -8.33 29.45 0.56
N SER A 319 -9.33 28.66 0.19
CA SER A 319 -10.47 28.38 1.05
C SER A 319 -10.78 26.89 1.11
N GLY A 320 -11.28 26.44 2.25
CA GLY A 320 -11.91 25.14 2.42
C GLY A 320 -13.30 25.29 3.05
N GLU A 321 -14.17 24.33 2.79
CA GLU A 321 -15.54 24.29 3.31
C GLU A 321 -15.80 22.97 4.02
N ILE A 322 -16.60 23.02 5.08
CA ILE A 322 -17.12 21.82 5.75
C ILE A 322 -18.64 21.90 5.82
N VAL A 323 -19.31 20.75 5.78
CA VAL A 323 -20.76 20.66 5.92
C VAL A 323 -21.10 20.29 7.36
N ILE A 324 -21.97 21.07 8.00
CA ILE A 324 -22.48 20.81 9.35
C ILE A 324 -24.00 20.68 9.30
N ILE A 325 -24.55 19.58 9.82
CA ILE A 325 -25.98 19.28 9.83
C ILE A 325 -26.54 19.51 11.24
N ALA A 326 -27.25 20.62 11.47
CA ALA A 326 -27.89 20.85 12.76
C ALA A 326 -29.35 20.37 12.72
N GLY A 327 -29.79 19.68 13.78
CA GLY A 327 -31.15 19.20 13.95
C GLY A 327 -31.36 17.70 13.83
N ASN A 328 -30.30 16.91 13.67
CA ASN A 328 -30.36 15.45 13.77
C ASN A 328 -29.11 14.95 14.53
N GLU A 329 -29.29 14.23 15.63
CA GLU A 329 -28.17 13.68 16.41
C GLU A 329 -27.72 12.34 15.82
N PRO A 330 -26.40 12.10 15.64
CA PRO A 330 -25.94 10.78 15.23
C PRO A 330 -26.35 9.69 16.24
N PRO A 331 -26.81 8.51 15.79
CA PRO A 331 -27.14 7.41 16.68
C PRO A 331 -25.93 6.98 17.51
N ALA A 332 -26.14 6.69 18.78
CA ALA A 332 -25.14 6.08 19.66
C ALA A 332 -25.30 4.56 19.68
N ILE A 333 -24.21 3.83 19.44
CA ILE A 333 -24.17 2.36 19.51
C ILE A 333 -23.26 1.92 20.65
N GLU A 334 -23.81 1.14 21.56
CA GLU A 334 -23.07 0.46 22.63
C GLU A 334 -23.02 -1.04 22.35
N ILE A 335 -21.82 -1.61 22.41
CA ILE A 335 -21.59 -3.06 22.32
C ILE A 335 -21.04 -3.52 23.67
N SER A 336 -21.84 -4.29 24.40
CA SER A 336 -21.44 -4.93 25.65
C SER A 336 -21.12 -6.41 25.38
N VAL A 337 -20.06 -6.90 26.00
CA VAL A 337 -19.57 -8.26 25.82
C VAL A 337 -19.36 -8.92 27.17
N SER A 338 -19.82 -10.16 27.33
CA SER A 338 -19.55 -11.01 28.50
C SER A 338 -18.76 -12.26 28.10
N GLY A 339 -17.78 -12.60 28.94
CA GLY A 339 -16.78 -13.65 28.67
C GLY A 339 -15.39 -13.05 28.47
N ASN A 340 -14.58 -13.66 27.59
CA ASN A 340 -13.28 -13.12 27.26
C ASN A 340 -13.45 -11.87 26.39
N SER A 341 -13.14 -10.72 26.97
CA SER A 341 -13.36 -9.41 26.38
C SER A 341 -12.24 -8.99 25.44
N ASN A 342 -11.08 -9.65 25.50
CA ASN A 342 -9.88 -9.25 24.73
C ASN A 342 -9.52 -10.25 23.64
N HIS A 343 -9.72 -11.55 23.87
CA HIS A 343 -9.30 -12.62 22.97
C HIS A 343 -10.45 -13.53 22.55
N TYR A 344 -10.45 -13.98 21.30
CA TYR A 344 -11.31 -15.10 20.91
C TYR A 344 -10.64 -16.42 21.29
N LEU A 345 -11.30 -17.24 22.11
CA LEU A 345 -10.82 -18.57 22.46
C LEU A 345 -11.37 -19.57 21.43
N GLN A 346 -10.50 -20.35 20.78
CA GLN A 346 -10.90 -21.30 19.74
C GLN A 346 -11.95 -22.29 20.24
N GLY A 347 -13.02 -22.49 19.47
CA GLY A 347 -14.15 -23.34 19.88
C GLY A 347 -14.96 -22.79 21.07
N GLY A 348 -14.56 -21.64 21.60
CA GLY A 348 -15.24 -20.92 22.67
C GLY A 348 -16.43 -20.14 22.14
N THR A 349 -17.11 -19.47 23.07
CA THR A 349 -18.26 -18.63 22.77
C THR A 349 -18.15 -17.31 23.50
N VAL A 350 -18.70 -16.27 22.90
CA VAL A 350 -18.87 -14.97 23.50
C VAL A 350 -20.34 -14.57 23.50
N GLU A 351 -20.79 -13.96 24.59
CA GLU A 351 -22.10 -13.35 24.69
C GLU A 351 -21.96 -11.85 24.43
N TYR A 352 -22.88 -11.30 23.64
CA TYR A 352 -22.87 -9.89 23.29
C TYR A 352 -24.28 -9.31 23.37
N LYS A 353 -24.34 -8.01 23.63
CA LYS A 353 -25.54 -7.18 23.59
C LYS A 353 -25.21 -5.89 22.87
N VAL A 354 -25.98 -5.57 21.84
CA VAL A 354 -25.94 -4.30 21.13
C VAL A 354 -27.14 -3.48 21.55
N THR A 355 -26.90 -2.25 22.00
CA THR A 355 -27.94 -1.26 22.29
C THR A 355 -27.73 -0.07 21.38
N VAL A 356 -28.78 0.35 20.68
CA VAL A 356 -28.77 1.58 19.90
C VAL A 356 -29.68 2.58 20.58
N THR A 357 -29.17 3.80 20.76
CA THR A 357 -29.91 4.93 21.30
C THR A 357 -29.76 6.10 20.35
N ASP A 358 -30.88 6.66 19.96
CA ASP A 358 -30.97 7.84 19.12
C ASP A 358 -31.89 8.85 19.78
N LYS A 359 -31.53 10.13 19.72
CA LYS A 359 -32.29 11.16 20.44
C LYS A 359 -33.67 11.38 19.81
N GLU A 360 -33.81 11.17 18.50
CA GLU A 360 -35.02 11.43 17.74
C GLU A 360 -35.84 10.15 17.48
N ASP A 361 -35.17 9.02 17.21
CA ASP A 361 -35.80 7.72 16.94
C ASP A 361 -36.08 6.88 18.21
N GLY A 362 -35.51 7.23 19.36
CA GLY A 362 -35.65 6.47 20.61
C GLY A 362 -34.56 5.41 20.77
N SER A 363 -34.89 4.21 21.28
CA SER A 363 -33.86 3.19 21.50
C SER A 363 -34.33 1.78 21.15
N THR A 364 -33.37 0.87 21.02
CA THR A 364 -33.70 -0.57 20.96
C THR A 364 -34.22 -1.08 22.31
N ALA A 365 -33.95 -0.38 23.41
CA ALA A 365 -34.38 -0.77 24.76
C ALA A 365 -35.84 -0.42 25.05
N ASP A 366 -36.33 0.70 24.50
CA ASP A 366 -37.75 1.11 24.59
C ASP A 366 -38.61 0.57 23.44
N GLY A 367 -38.00 -0.11 22.46
CA GLY A 367 -38.68 -0.76 21.34
C GLY A 367 -39.06 0.17 20.19
N LYS A 368 -38.69 1.45 20.25
CA LYS A 368 -38.95 2.39 19.13
C LYS A 368 -38.00 2.17 17.95
N ILE A 369 -36.77 1.71 18.22
CA ILE A 369 -35.86 1.22 17.19
C ILE A 369 -36.05 -0.29 17.04
N ALA A 370 -36.60 -0.70 15.90
CA ALA A 370 -36.81 -2.11 15.58
C ALA A 370 -35.47 -2.85 15.39
N ALA A 371 -35.34 -4.05 15.97
CA ALA A 371 -34.11 -4.84 15.99
C ALA A 371 -33.59 -5.17 14.58
N GLU A 372 -34.49 -5.32 13.61
CA GLU A 372 -34.19 -5.67 12.22
C GLU A 372 -33.48 -4.54 11.47
N ARG A 373 -33.55 -3.31 11.99
CA ARG A 373 -32.83 -2.14 11.44
C ARG A 373 -31.38 -2.08 11.87
N VAL A 374 -30.98 -2.85 12.88
CA VAL A 374 -29.60 -2.90 13.34
C VAL A 374 -28.89 -4.05 12.63
N LYS A 375 -27.92 -3.72 11.79
CA LYS A 375 -27.10 -4.71 11.10
C LYS A 375 -25.93 -5.11 11.99
N ILE A 376 -25.86 -6.39 12.35
CA ILE A 376 -24.83 -6.96 13.22
C ILE A 376 -24.14 -8.12 12.49
N THR A 377 -22.82 -8.09 12.41
CA THR A 377 -22.01 -9.19 11.83
C THR A 377 -20.87 -9.57 12.77
N MET A 378 -20.41 -10.82 12.67
CA MET A 378 -19.25 -11.33 13.39
C MET A 378 -18.32 -11.96 12.36
N ASP A 379 -17.26 -11.26 12.00
CA ASP A 379 -16.40 -11.61 10.89
C ASP A 379 -15.02 -12.08 11.38
N TYR A 380 -14.52 -13.18 10.83
CA TYR A 380 -13.17 -13.69 11.12
C TYR A 380 -12.16 -13.12 10.12
N HIS A 381 -11.11 -12.50 10.64
CA HIS A 381 -9.99 -12.00 9.88
C HIS A 381 -8.75 -12.85 10.18
N PRO A 382 -8.27 -13.66 9.21
CA PRO A 382 -7.19 -14.61 9.46
C PRO A 382 -5.82 -13.95 9.63
N GLN A 383 -5.57 -12.79 9.01
CA GLN A 383 -4.36 -11.98 9.19
C GLN A 383 -4.65 -10.48 9.01
N GLY A 384 -3.77 -9.63 9.53
CA GLY A 384 -3.69 -8.22 9.13
C GLY A 384 -4.60 -7.23 9.86
N TYR A 385 -5.18 -7.54 11.01
CA TYR A 385 -5.90 -6.50 11.77
C TYR A 385 -4.92 -5.64 12.57
N ASP A 386 -4.63 -4.43 12.09
CA ASP A 386 -3.89 -3.44 12.86
C ASP A 386 -4.78 -2.86 13.97
N VAL A 387 -4.57 -3.38 15.18
CA VAL A 387 -5.26 -2.94 16.41
C VAL A 387 -4.98 -1.48 16.79
N THR A 388 -3.95 -0.85 16.21
CA THR A 388 -3.61 0.56 16.46
C THR A 388 -4.58 1.50 15.76
N ALA A 389 -5.10 1.12 14.58
CA ALA A 389 -6.12 1.87 13.85
C ALA A 389 -7.48 1.89 14.59
N ILE A 390 -7.76 0.88 15.41
CA ILE A 390 -9.00 0.77 16.21
C ILE A 390 -9.03 1.77 17.38
N ALA A 391 -7.87 2.15 17.93
CA ALA A 391 -7.78 3.05 19.07
C ALA A 391 -8.18 4.50 18.74
N GLN A 392 -8.20 4.88 17.46
CA GLN A 392 -8.49 6.25 17.02
C GLN A 392 -9.99 6.54 16.79
N GLY A 393 -10.87 5.56 17.02
CA GLY A 393 -12.27 5.81 17.35
C GLY A 393 -13.19 6.37 16.26
N HIS A 394 -12.71 6.91 15.14
CA HIS A 394 -13.54 7.39 14.04
C HIS A 394 -12.82 7.26 12.68
N GLN A 395 -13.63 6.96 11.65
CA GLN A 395 -13.34 6.77 10.22
C GLN A 395 -12.93 5.36 9.78
N ARG A 396 -13.64 4.89 8.74
CA ARG A 396 -13.54 3.59 8.06
C ARG A 396 -12.15 2.95 8.17
N ALA A 397 -12.03 1.90 8.97
CA ALA A 397 -10.92 0.97 8.82
C ALA A 397 -11.17 0.17 7.54
N GLU A 398 -10.70 0.69 6.40
CA GLU A 398 -10.61 -0.09 5.17
C GLU A 398 -9.62 -1.25 5.38
N LEU A 399 -9.92 -2.43 4.82
CA LEU A 399 -9.06 -3.61 4.93
C LEU A 399 -7.62 -3.27 4.46
N PRO A 400 -6.55 -3.67 5.17
CA PRO A 400 -5.17 -3.32 4.79
C PRO A 400 -4.80 -3.70 3.34
N GLY A 401 -5.32 -4.83 2.85
CA GLY A 401 -5.15 -5.22 1.44
C GLY A 401 -5.81 -4.26 0.45
N LYS A 402 -6.94 -3.64 0.82
CA LYS A 402 -7.61 -2.61 0.02
C LYS A 402 -6.76 -1.33 -0.05
N LEU A 403 -6.20 -0.90 1.07
CA LEU A 403 -5.30 0.26 1.12
C LEU A 403 -4.04 0.02 0.29
N LEU A 404 -3.41 -1.14 0.44
CA LEU A 404 -2.25 -1.54 -0.36
C LEU A 404 -2.55 -1.55 -1.86
N ILE A 405 -3.71 -2.06 -2.28
CA ILE A 405 -4.15 -1.99 -3.68
C ILE A 405 -4.38 -0.55 -4.14
N ALA A 406 -4.99 0.29 -3.29
CA ALA A 406 -5.28 1.69 -3.62
C ALA A 406 -4.00 2.52 -3.82
N GLU A 407 -2.97 2.23 -3.03
CA GLU A 407 -1.64 2.84 -3.09
C GLU A 407 -0.75 2.25 -4.21
N SER A 408 -1.15 1.11 -4.79
CA SER A 408 -0.40 0.45 -5.87
C SER A 408 -0.89 0.87 -7.27
N ASP A 409 -0.13 0.47 -8.28
CA ASP A 409 -0.44 0.61 -9.71
C ASP A 409 -1.43 -0.46 -10.22
N CYS A 410 -1.81 -1.42 -9.38
CA CYS A 410 -2.79 -2.47 -9.70
C CYS A 410 -4.12 -1.91 -10.24
N LYS A 411 -4.53 -0.73 -9.76
CA LYS A 411 -5.76 -0.03 -10.19
C LYS A 411 -5.77 0.37 -11.67
N SER A 412 -4.59 0.52 -12.28
CA SER A 412 -4.47 0.80 -13.70
C SER A 412 -5.02 -0.38 -14.51
N CYS A 413 -4.79 -1.63 -14.09
CA CYS A 413 -5.18 -2.81 -14.87
C CYS A 413 -6.38 -3.57 -14.32
N HIS A 414 -6.73 -3.40 -13.04
CA HIS A 414 -7.80 -4.13 -12.37
C HIS A 414 -8.79 -3.17 -11.70
N LEU A 415 -10.08 -3.43 -11.86
CA LEU A 415 -11.16 -2.71 -11.17
C LEU A 415 -11.93 -3.68 -10.27
N VAL A 416 -12.68 -3.16 -9.30
CA VAL A 416 -13.43 -3.99 -8.32
C VAL A 416 -14.45 -4.89 -9.01
N ASP A 417 -15.36 -4.30 -9.79
CA ASP A 417 -16.53 -5.00 -10.36
C ASP A 417 -16.49 -5.17 -11.88
N GLN A 418 -15.47 -4.62 -12.55
CA GLN A 418 -15.43 -4.56 -14.01
C GLN A 418 -14.09 -4.98 -14.58
N LYS A 419 -14.12 -5.63 -15.75
CA LYS A 419 -12.91 -5.92 -16.52
C LYS A 419 -12.30 -4.62 -17.08
N SER A 420 -10.98 -4.50 -17.01
CA SER A 420 -10.14 -3.47 -17.65
C SER A 420 -9.12 -4.19 -18.55
N ALA A 421 -7.80 -3.92 -18.44
CA ALA A 421 -6.76 -4.74 -19.05
C ALA A 421 -6.73 -6.16 -18.45
N GLY A 422 -6.86 -6.26 -17.13
CA GLY A 422 -7.02 -7.50 -16.38
C GLY A 422 -8.48 -7.78 -15.98
N PRO A 423 -8.77 -8.97 -15.40
CA PRO A 423 -10.07 -9.31 -14.84
C PRO A 423 -10.44 -8.38 -13.67
N SER A 424 -11.72 -8.27 -13.35
CA SER A 424 -12.15 -7.57 -12.14
C SER A 424 -11.71 -8.32 -10.88
N TYR A 425 -11.51 -7.61 -9.76
CA TYR A 425 -11.22 -8.27 -8.48
C TYR A 425 -12.33 -9.24 -8.10
N ARG A 426 -13.60 -8.90 -8.36
CA ARG A 426 -14.72 -9.81 -8.17
C ARG A 426 -14.68 -11.06 -9.04
N ASP A 427 -14.25 -10.97 -10.30
CA ASP A 427 -14.13 -12.14 -11.17
C ASP A 427 -13.03 -13.08 -10.66
N VAL A 428 -11.90 -12.51 -10.21
CA VAL A 428 -10.84 -13.26 -9.54
C VAL A 428 -11.39 -13.92 -8.27
N ALA A 429 -12.08 -13.17 -7.41
CA ALA A 429 -12.70 -13.67 -6.19
C ALA A 429 -13.62 -14.86 -6.48
N LYS A 430 -14.54 -14.72 -7.44
CA LYS A 430 -15.50 -15.76 -7.82
C LYS A 430 -14.84 -17.00 -8.39
N ARG A 431 -13.81 -16.84 -9.24
CA ARG A 431 -13.11 -17.97 -9.87
C ARG A 431 -12.33 -18.80 -8.83
N TYR A 432 -11.73 -18.13 -7.85
CA TYR A 432 -10.86 -18.76 -6.85
C TYR A 432 -11.54 -19.00 -5.49
N ALA A 433 -12.82 -18.67 -5.34
CA ALA A 433 -13.57 -18.75 -4.07
C ALA A 433 -13.53 -20.12 -3.36
N LYS A 434 -13.29 -21.20 -4.10
CA LYS A 434 -13.27 -22.58 -3.58
C LYS A 434 -11.86 -23.20 -3.57
N ASP A 435 -10.85 -22.46 -4.00
CA ASP A 435 -9.49 -22.95 -4.10
C ASP A 435 -8.72 -22.63 -2.81
N VAL A 436 -8.36 -23.69 -2.07
CA VAL A 436 -7.61 -23.58 -0.80
C VAL A 436 -6.18 -23.05 -0.99
N ARG A 437 -5.65 -23.08 -2.22
CA ARG A 437 -4.33 -22.55 -2.57
C ARG A 437 -4.39 -21.17 -3.23
N ALA A 438 -5.58 -20.58 -3.37
CA ALA A 438 -5.79 -19.32 -4.07
C ALA A 438 -4.83 -18.22 -3.58
N THR A 439 -4.71 -18.06 -2.26
CA THR A 439 -3.86 -17.02 -1.66
C THR A 439 -2.38 -17.17 -2.03
N GLU A 440 -1.86 -18.39 -2.02
CA GLU A 440 -0.47 -18.69 -2.39
C GLU A 440 -0.23 -18.43 -3.88
N VAL A 441 -1.07 -19.02 -4.75
CA VAL A 441 -0.92 -18.98 -6.21
C VAL A 441 -1.08 -17.56 -6.74
N LEU A 442 -2.09 -16.82 -6.26
CA LEU A 442 -2.35 -15.46 -6.72
C LEU A 442 -1.30 -14.48 -6.21
N SER A 443 -0.79 -14.65 -4.99
CA SER A 443 0.29 -13.79 -4.49
C SER A 443 1.61 -14.04 -5.26
N ASP A 444 1.93 -15.28 -5.62
CA ASP A 444 3.08 -15.55 -6.52
C ASP A 444 2.87 -14.97 -7.91
N LYS A 445 1.63 -14.96 -8.40
CA LYS A 445 1.28 -14.35 -9.67
C LYS A 445 1.46 -12.83 -9.65
N ILE A 446 1.10 -12.16 -8.55
CA ILE A 446 1.33 -10.72 -8.37
C ILE A 446 2.83 -10.41 -8.41
N LEU A 447 3.64 -11.17 -7.65
CA LEU A 447 5.09 -10.94 -7.55
C LEU A 447 5.82 -11.18 -8.88
N ASN A 448 5.49 -12.26 -9.58
CA ASN A 448 6.23 -12.71 -10.76
C ASN A 448 5.59 -12.31 -12.10
N GLY A 449 4.34 -11.85 -12.08
CA GLY A 449 3.57 -11.56 -13.28
C GLY A 449 3.21 -12.81 -14.11
N GLY A 450 2.89 -12.57 -15.38
CA GLY A 450 2.76 -13.58 -16.43
C GLY A 450 1.39 -13.64 -17.09
N SER A 451 1.24 -14.54 -18.06
CA SER A 451 0.10 -14.60 -19.00
C SER A 451 -0.68 -15.91 -18.92
N GLY A 452 -1.76 -16.04 -19.71
CA GLY A 452 -2.43 -17.32 -20.02
C GLY A 452 -3.68 -17.66 -19.19
N ASN A 453 -3.81 -17.17 -17.96
CA ASN A 453 -4.94 -17.54 -17.09
C ASN A 453 -6.25 -16.81 -17.41
N TRP A 454 -6.16 -15.62 -18.01
CA TRP A 454 -7.28 -14.70 -18.25
C TRP A 454 -7.28 -14.08 -19.66
N GLY A 455 -6.49 -14.66 -20.58
CA GLY A 455 -6.31 -14.18 -21.95
C GLY A 455 -4.84 -13.98 -22.33
N GLU A 456 -4.61 -13.30 -23.46
CA GLU A 456 -3.29 -13.04 -24.02
C GLU A 456 -2.54 -11.89 -23.34
N VAL A 457 -3.26 -11.00 -22.65
CA VAL A 457 -2.67 -9.87 -21.92
C VAL A 457 -1.88 -10.40 -20.71
N ALA A 458 -0.57 -10.14 -20.70
CA ALA A 458 0.31 -10.52 -19.61
C ALA A 458 0.17 -9.53 -18.43
N MET A 459 0.16 -10.06 -17.21
CA MET A 459 0.25 -9.25 -16.00
C MET A 459 1.71 -8.88 -15.72
N ALA A 460 1.98 -7.60 -15.47
CA ALA A 460 3.30 -7.13 -15.04
C ALA A 460 3.70 -7.73 -13.68
N ALA A 461 5.00 -7.92 -13.48
CA ALA A 461 5.55 -8.41 -12.21
C ALA A 461 5.62 -7.26 -11.19
N HIS A 462 5.36 -7.57 -9.91
CA HIS A 462 5.46 -6.62 -8.80
C HIS A 462 6.51 -7.11 -7.76
N PRO A 463 7.79 -7.27 -8.14
CA PRO A 463 8.83 -7.79 -7.24
C PRO A 463 9.13 -6.87 -6.04
N GLN A 464 8.73 -5.59 -6.13
CA GLN A 464 8.86 -4.62 -5.04
C GLN A 464 7.94 -4.91 -3.84
N LEU A 465 6.89 -5.70 -4.03
CA LEU A 465 6.00 -6.11 -2.94
C LEU A 465 6.64 -7.27 -2.17
N THR A 466 6.49 -7.26 -0.85
CA THR A 466 6.78 -8.45 -0.06
C THR A 466 5.68 -9.51 -0.28
N LYS A 467 6.03 -10.79 -0.11
CA LYS A 467 5.03 -11.89 -0.13
C LYS A 467 3.88 -11.64 0.84
N GLY A 468 4.16 -11.08 2.02
CA GLY A 468 3.13 -10.71 3.00
C GLY A 468 2.15 -9.65 2.49
N GLN A 469 2.64 -8.58 1.85
CA GLN A 469 1.79 -7.55 1.24
C GLN A 469 0.93 -8.13 0.11
N ALA A 470 1.52 -8.94 -0.78
CA ALA A 470 0.79 -9.59 -1.86
C ALA A 470 -0.31 -10.52 -1.34
N VAL A 471 -0.06 -11.24 -0.24
CA VAL A 471 -1.07 -12.06 0.45
C VAL A 471 -2.24 -11.19 0.97
N GLN A 472 -1.95 -10.08 1.65
CA GLN A 472 -2.98 -9.17 2.16
C GLN A 472 -3.86 -8.59 1.04
N MET A 473 -3.26 -8.21 -0.09
CA MET A 473 -4.00 -7.76 -1.27
C MET A 473 -4.93 -8.85 -1.81
N VAL A 474 -4.45 -10.09 -1.92
CA VAL A 474 -5.25 -11.23 -2.40
C VAL A 474 -6.38 -11.57 -1.43
N GLU A 475 -6.15 -11.52 -0.13
CA GLU A 475 -7.19 -11.76 0.88
C GLU A 475 -8.36 -10.77 0.74
N TYR A 476 -8.05 -9.49 0.52
CA TYR A 476 -9.08 -8.51 0.19
C TYR A 476 -9.80 -8.84 -1.12
N ILE A 477 -9.09 -9.22 -2.17
CA ILE A 477 -9.71 -9.59 -3.45
C ILE A 477 -10.68 -10.76 -3.24
N LEU A 478 -10.25 -11.83 -2.56
CA LEU A 478 -11.06 -13.02 -2.33
C LEU A 478 -12.28 -12.75 -1.44
N SER A 479 -12.21 -11.77 -0.52
CA SER A 479 -13.35 -11.41 0.34
C SER A 479 -14.53 -10.80 -0.46
N LEU A 480 -14.27 -10.24 -1.64
CA LEU A 480 -15.30 -9.68 -2.52
C LEU A 480 -16.27 -10.75 -3.09
N ALA A 481 -15.99 -12.04 -2.89
CA ALA A 481 -16.87 -13.14 -3.29
C ALA A 481 -18.13 -13.27 -2.42
N THR A 482 -18.14 -12.73 -1.18
CA THR A 482 -19.19 -12.98 -0.17
C THR A 482 -20.04 -11.77 0.20
N GLU A 483 -19.88 -10.62 -0.46
CA GLU A 483 -20.66 -9.40 -0.16
C GLU A 483 -22.18 -9.52 -0.44
N ASP A 484 -22.63 -10.55 -1.15
CA ASP A 484 -24.06 -10.81 -1.32
C ASP A 484 -24.60 -11.75 -0.21
N LYS A 485 -25.38 -11.17 0.73
CA LYS A 485 -26.27 -11.82 1.72
C LYS A 485 -25.66 -12.40 3.02
N VAL A 486 -24.97 -11.60 3.82
CA VAL A 486 -24.75 -11.97 5.24
C VAL A 486 -26.03 -11.67 6.05
N LYS A 487 -26.62 -12.71 6.66
CA LYS A 487 -27.76 -12.57 7.57
C LYS A 487 -27.31 -11.88 8.86
N SER A 488 -27.97 -10.77 9.22
CA SER A 488 -27.69 -10.03 10.46
C SER A 488 -27.88 -10.91 11.70
N LEU A 489 -26.98 -10.77 12.67
CA LEU A 489 -27.10 -11.35 13.99
C LEU A 489 -28.16 -10.59 14.85
N PRO A 490 -28.79 -11.24 15.85
CA PRO A 490 -29.74 -10.57 16.75
C PRO A 490 -29.07 -9.54 17.67
N LEU A 491 -29.83 -8.60 18.24
CA LEU A 491 -29.31 -7.57 19.18
C LEU A 491 -28.63 -8.17 20.41
N THR A 492 -29.15 -9.27 20.93
CA THR A 492 -28.52 -10.04 22.01
C THR A 492 -28.33 -11.47 21.53
N GLY A 493 -27.14 -12.02 21.74
CA GLY A 493 -26.88 -13.38 21.30
C GLY A 493 -25.59 -13.95 21.85
N LYS A 494 -25.39 -15.23 21.52
CA LYS A 494 -24.19 -15.98 21.81
C LYS A 494 -23.55 -16.41 20.49
N SER A 495 -22.34 -15.96 20.24
CA SER A 495 -21.56 -16.29 19.04
C SER A 495 -20.45 -17.27 19.39
N SER A 496 -20.22 -18.26 18.53
CA SER A 496 -19.12 -19.22 18.65
C SER A 496 -17.94 -18.81 17.79
N PHE A 497 -16.73 -18.97 18.30
CA PHE A 497 -15.51 -18.83 17.53
C PHE A 497 -15.13 -20.18 16.90
N ALA A 498 -14.85 -20.18 15.60
CA ALA A 498 -14.44 -21.39 14.91
C ALA A 498 -13.08 -21.90 15.43
N VAL A 499 -12.88 -23.21 15.38
CA VAL A 499 -11.56 -23.82 15.56
C VAL A 499 -10.80 -23.69 14.25
N VAL A 500 -9.61 -23.11 14.30
CA VAL A 500 -8.76 -22.93 13.12
C VAL A 500 -7.86 -24.15 13.02
N ALA A 501 -7.94 -24.86 11.89
CA ALA A 501 -7.10 -26.03 11.65
C ALA A 501 -5.59 -25.67 11.71
N PRO A 502 -4.71 -26.65 12.01
CA PRO A 502 -3.26 -26.43 11.99
C PRO A 502 -2.79 -25.70 10.72
N PRO A 503 -1.91 -24.69 10.82
CA PRO A 503 -1.05 -24.39 11.98
C PRO A 503 -1.72 -23.63 13.14
N GLY A 504 -3.02 -23.32 13.04
CA GLY A 504 -3.77 -22.58 14.04
C GLY A 504 -3.86 -21.07 13.71
N PRO A 505 -4.46 -20.25 14.58
CA PRO A 505 -4.68 -18.84 14.32
C PRO A 505 -3.35 -18.06 14.29
N ALA A 506 -3.22 -17.09 13.38
CA ALA A 506 -2.09 -16.17 13.39
C ALA A 506 -2.18 -15.19 14.56
N ALA A 507 -1.05 -14.65 15.04
CA ALA A 507 -1.05 -13.63 16.11
C ALA A 507 -1.77 -12.33 15.73
N THR A 508 -1.88 -12.03 14.43
CA THR A 508 -2.57 -10.84 13.88
C THR A 508 -4.03 -11.11 13.48
N SER A 509 -4.52 -12.34 13.70
CA SER A 509 -5.91 -12.67 13.41
C SER A 509 -6.86 -12.06 14.46
N ALA A 510 -8.10 -11.81 14.06
CA ALA A 510 -9.13 -11.26 14.94
C ALA A 510 -10.53 -11.72 14.53
N TYR A 511 -11.46 -11.70 15.48
CA TYR A 511 -12.88 -11.63 15.18
C TYR A 511 -13.38 -10.22 15.42
N VAL A 512 -14.23 -9.69 14.53
CA VAL A 512 -14.76 -8.34 14.63
C VAL A 512 -16.28 -8.39 14.64
N LEU A 513 -16.86 -7.98 15.77
CA LEU A 513 -18.28 -7.75 15.91
C LEU A 513 -18.59 -6.33 15.45
N THR A 514 -19.28 -6.20 14.31
CA THR A 514 -19.66 -4.91 13.74
C THR A 514 -21.15 -4.69 13.92
N ALA A 515 -21.55 -3.55 14.49
CA ALA A 515 -22.93 -3.11 14.59
C ALA A 515 -23.11 -1.79 13.82
N THR A 516 -24.14 -1.70 12.99
CA THR A 516 -24.45 -0.50 12.20
C THR A 516 -25.94 -0.19 12.27
N TYR A 517 -26.28 1.08 12.41
CA TYR A 517 -27.65 1.60 12.38
C TYR A 517 -27.71 2.89 11.57
N GLU A 518 -28.84 3.11 10.91
CA GLU A 518 -29.19 4.33 10.19
C GLU A 518 -30.54 4.82 10.73
N ASP A 519 -30.57 6.07 11.19
CA ASP A 519 -31.78 6.72 11.70
C ASP A 519 -32.78 7.06 10.57
N ASN A 520 -33.92 7.67 10.92
CA ASN A 520 -34.91 8.14 9.95
C ASN A 520 -34.64 9.54 9.37
N GLY A 521 -33.59 10.22 9.82
CA GLY A 521 -33.47 11.67 9.77
C GLY A 521 -34.45 12.36 10.73
N ALA A 522 -34.20 13.64 11.01
CA ALA A 522 -35.04 14.43 11.91
C ALA A 522 -35.10 15.91 11.52
N ASN A 523 -36.19 16.58 11.86
CA ASN A 523 -36.37 18.03 11.66
C ASN A 523 -36.11 18.50 10.20
N GLY A 524 -36.39 17.65 9.22
CA GLY A 524 -36.14 17.91 7.79
C GLY A 524 -34.69 17.69 7.33
N MET A 525 -33.81 17.22 8.21
CA MET A 525 -32.42 16.83 7.92
C MET A 525 -32.34 15.37 7.43
N PRO A 526 -31.33 15.02 6.61
CA PRO A 526 -31.15 13.66 6.11
C PRO A 526 -30.81 12.67 7.22
N SER A 527 -30.97 11.37 6.92
CA SER A 527 -30.59 10.30 7.83
C SER A 527 -29.08 10.26 8.08
N LEU A 528 -28.70 9.85 9.29
CA LEU A 528 -27.32 9.63 9.71
C LEU A 528 -27.11 8.16 10.09
N SER A 529 -25.90 7.67 9.84
CA SER A 529 -25.53 6.30 10.15
C SER A 529 -24.29 6.24 11.03
N THR A 530 -24.35 5.36 12.04
CA THR A 530 -23.24 5.07 12.94
C THR A 530 -22.87 3.59 12.81
N THR A 531 -21.56 3.32 12.79
CA THR A 531 -21.00 1.96 12.87
C THR A 531 -20.07 1.87 14.07
N LYS A 532 -20.24 0.83 14.90
CA LYS A 532 -19.36 0.50 16.02
C LYS A 532 -18.79 -0.89 15.83
N GLN A 533 -17.52 -1.06 16.18
CA GLN A 533 -16.83 -2.35 16.13
C GLN A 533 -16.29 -2.73 17.50
N TYR A 534 -16.36 -4.03 17.81
CA TYR A 534 -15.71 -4.65 18.96
C TYR A 534 -14.80 -5.76 18.46
N VAL A 535 -13.52 -5.73 18.87
CA VAL A 535 -12.49 -6.60 18.31
C VAL A 535 -12.03 -7.61 19.35
N PHE A 536 -12.13 -8.88 19.00
CA PHE A 536 -11.57 -10.00 19.73
C PHE A 536 -10.24 -10.36 19.09
N LYS A 537 -9.13 -10.14 19.80
CA LYS A 537 -7.78 -10.40 19.31
C LYS A 537 -7.48 -11.90 19.28
N SER A 538 -6.46 -12.27 18.53
CA SER A 538 -5.92 -13.63 18.52
C SER A 538 -5.68 -14.17 19.93
N PRO A 539 -5.97 -15.45 20.21
CA PRO A 539 -5.54 -16.11 21.43
C PRO A 539 -4.02 -16.35 21.45
N VAL A 540 -3.30 -15.99 20.39
CA VAL A 540 -1.84 -16.13 20.30
C VAL A 540 -1.15 -14.88 20.82
N LEU A 541 -0.38 -15.04 21.90
CA LEU A 541 0.48 -14.01 22.46
C LEU A 541 1.86 -14.11 21.79
N SER A 542 2.16 -13.18 20.89
CA SER A 542 3.41 -13.15 20.13
C SER A 542 4.56 -12.57 20.95
N ALA A 543 5.74 -13.17 20.85
CA ALA A 543 6.98 -12.60 21.38
C ALA A 543 7.21 -11.13 20.96
N ALA A 544 6.66 -10.70 19.82
CA ALA A 544 6.73 -9.31 19.35
C ALA A 544 6.23 -8.30 20.40
N THR A 545 5.19 -8.64 21.17
CA THR A 545 4.57 -7.75 22.15
C THR A 545 5.12 -7.89 23.57
N ALA A 546 6.02 -8.86 23.81
CA ALA A 546 6.56 -9.11 25.13
C ALA A 546 7.65 -8.09 25.52
N SER A 547 7.67 -7.69 26.79
CA SER A 547 8.82 -7.01 27.41
C SER A 547 9.80 -8.06 27.92
N LEU A 548 11.09 -7.91 27.61
CA LEU A 548 12.12 -8.91 27.89
C LEU A 548 13.14 -8.42 28.91
N THR A 549 13.68 -9.32 29.73
CA THR A 549 14.79 -9.05 30.67
C THR A 549 15.86 -10.14 30.59
N GLY A 550 16.97 -9.98 31.32
CA GLY A 550 18.01 -11.02 31.43
C GLY A 550 18.80 -11.26 30.14
N GLY A 551 18.94 -10.23 29.29
CA GLY A 551 19.69 -10.30 28.03
C GLY A 551 18.94 -10.96 26.87
N ALA A 552 17.72 -11.47 27.08
CA ALA A 552 16.87 -11.98 26.02
C ALA A 552 16.51 -10.87 25.02
N ARG A 553 16.51 -11.20 23.73
CA ARG A 553 16.25 -10.21 22.67
C ARG A 553 15.37 -10.80 21.57
N LYS A 554 14.69 -9.91 20.85
CA LYS A 554 13.81 -10.27 19.72
C LYS A 554 14.62 -10.40 18.44
N LEU A 555 14.35 -11.45 17.67
CA LEU A 555 14.91 -11.68 16.35
C LEU A 555 13.78 -11.99 15.37
N ASN A 556 13.87 -11.45 14.15
CA ASN A 556 13.01 -11.86 13.05
C ASN A 556 13.67 -13.00 12.29
N ALA A 557 13.06 -14.19 12.31
CA ALA A 557 13.56 -15.37 11.62
C ALA A 557 12.46 -15.92 10.70
N GLY A 558 12.64 -15.82 9.38
CA GLY A 558 11.69 -16.34 8.40
C GLY A 558 10.29 -15.69 8.47
N GLY A 559 10.20 -14.42 8.91
CA GLY A 559 8.93 -13.69 9.08
C GLY A 559 8.26 -13.88 10.44
N PHE A 560 8.82 -14.71 11.33
CA PHE A 560 8.33 -14.88 12.69
C PHE A 560 9.21 -14.12 13.69
N GLN A 561 8.56 -13.46 14.65
CA GLN A 561 9.26 -12.87 15.80
C GLN A 561 9.51 -13.97 16.84
N ILE A 562 10.79 -14.18 17.16
CA ILE A 562 11.24 -15.12 18.18
C ILE A 562 12.07 -14.38 19.23
N VAL A 563 12.12 -14.95 20.42
CA VAL A 563 13.02 -14.56 21.50
C VAL A 563 14.22 -15.50 21.49
N GLU A 564 15.42 -14.92 21.42
CA GLU A 564 16.69 -15.61 21.52
C GLU A 564 17.54 -15.06 22.68
N ASN A 565 18.74 -15.64 22.85
CA ASN A 565 19.64 -15.35 23.96
C ASN A 565 18.98 -15.52 25.35
N ILE A 566 18.10 -16.52 25.46
CA ILE A 566 17.37 -16.83 26.69
C ILE A 566 18.33 -17.54 27.64
N LYS A 567 18.68 -16.87 28.76
CA LYS A 567 19.48 -17.40 29.87
C LYS A 567 18.60 -17.79 31.05
N ASN A 568 19.18 -18.49 32.03
CA ASN A 568 18.48 -18.84 33.27
C ASN A 568 18.00 -17.57 33.98
N ASN A 569 16.74 -17.55 34.42
CA ASN A 569 16.04 -16.42 35.03
C ASN A 569 15.76 -15.21 34.12
N ALA A 570 16.01 -15.30 32.81
CA ALA A 570 15.46 -14.31 31.87
C ALA A 570 13.92 -14.34 31.93
N THR A 571 13.27 -13.20 31.66
CA THR A 571 11.81 -13.12 31.68
C THR A 571 11.22 -12.55 30.40
N ALA A 572 9.98 -12.94 30.11
CA ALA A 572 9.14 -12.34 29.08
C ALA A 572 7.77 -12.00 29.67
N THR A 573 7.36 -10.73 29.58
CA THR A 573 6.10 -10.24 30.18
C THR A 573 5.13 -9.80 29.08
N PHE A 574 3.90 -10.32 29.12
CA PHE A 574 2.80 -9.94 28.25
C PHE A 574 1.75 -9.16 29.05
N PRO A 575 1.50 -7.88 28.74
CA PRO A 575 0.59 -7.07 29.54
C PRO A 575 -0.89 -7.33 29.18
N ASN A 576 -1.77 -7.12 30.17
CA ASN A 576 -3.22 -6.96 29.97
C ASN A 576 -3.92 -8.11 29.22
N VAL A 577 -3.57 -9.35 29.55
CA VAL A 577 -4.19 -10.57 29.02
C VAL A 577 -5.45 -10.88 29.81
N ASP A 578 -6.60 -11.04 29.14
CA ASP A 578 -7.86 -11.44 29.78
C ASP A 578 -7.90 -12.96 29.93
N PHE A 579 -7.84 -13.45 31.17
CA PHE A 579 -7.85 -14.88 31.50
C PHE A 579 -9.26 -15.47 31.60
N THR A 580 -10.30 -14.65 31.47
CA THR A 580 -11.69 -15.12 31.59
C THR A 580 -11.95 -16.25 30.58
N GLY A 581 -12.26 -17.44 31.09
CA GLY A 581 -12.53 -18.64 30.27
C GLY A 581 -11.29 -19.38 29.74
N VAL A 582 -10.07 -18.93 30.07
CA VAL A 582 -8.81 -19.61 29.74
C VAL A 582 -8.54 -20.70 30.79
N SER A 583 -8.26 -21.93 30.35
CA SER A 583 -7.95 -23.07 31.22
C SER A 583 -6.59 -23.69 30.95
N ASN A 584 -6.02 -23.42 29.77
CA ASN A 584 -4.74 -23.96 29.35
C ASN A 584 -3.95 -22.97 28.49
N MET A 585 -2.64 -23.16 28.47
CA MET A 585 -1.70 -22.42 27.64
C MET A 585 -0.77 -23.40 26.94
N SER A 586 -0.66 -23.26 25.63
CA SER A 586 0.25 -24.03 24.78
C SER A 586 1.46 -23.18 24.40
N PHE A 587 2.64 -23.79 24.41
CA PHE A 587 3.93 -23.15 24.18
C PHE A 587 4.67 -23.88 23.07
N ILE A 588 5.40 -23.11 22.27
CA ILE A 588 6.29 -23.63 21.24
C ILE A 588 7.66 -23.01 21.45
N ILE A 589 8.65 -23.87 21.72
CA ILE A 589 10.07 -23.51 21.73
C ILE A 589 10.79 -24.19 20.57
N ALA A 590 11.96 -23.66 20.21
CA ALA A 590 12.87 -24.27 19.26
C ALA A 590 14.24 -24.51 19.91
N GLU A 591 14.79 -25.70 19.69
CA GLU A 591 16.12 -26.12 20.13
C GLU A 591 17.02 -26.27 18.91
N MET A 592 18.24 -25.71 18.96
CA MET A 592 19.25 -25.83 17.91
C MET A 592 20.65 -25.99 18.52
N GLY A 593 21.47 -26.85 17.92
CA GLY A 593 22.86 -27.07 18.34
C GLY A 593 22.98 -27.51 19.81
N ASN A 594 23.82 -26.79 20.58
CA ASN A 594 24.15 -27.12 21.97
C ASN A 594 23.26 -26.43 23.02
N MET A 595 22.08 -25.93 22.62
CA MET A 595 21.12 -25.36 23.57
C MET A 595 20.77 -26.36 24.69
N LYS A 596 20.72 -25.88 25.94
CA LYS A 596 20.63 -26.74 27.14
C LYS A 596 19.21 -27.20 27.48
N GLY A 597 18.20 -26.69 26.77
CA GLY A 597 16.80 -26.88 27.12
C GLY A 597 16.45 -26.19 28.44
N GLY A 598 15.24 -26.43 28.94
CA GLY A 598 14.80 -25.91 30.24
C GLY A 598 13.29 -26.00 30.43
N THR A 599 12.79 -25.28 31.42
CA THR A 599 11.36 -25.13 31.69
C THR A 599 10.94 -23.67 31.65
N ILE A 600 9.64 -23.43 31.58
CA ILE A 600 9.05 -22.09 31.67
C ILE A 600 8.12 -22.06 32.88
N ASP A 601 8.44 -21.24 33.87
CA ASP A 601 7.51 -20.92 34.94
C ASP A 601 6.56 -19.81 34.48
N VAL A 602 5.26 -20.00 34.68
CA VAL A 602 4.22 -19.05 34.27
C VAL A 602 3.61 -18.41 35.51
N TRP A 603 3.72 -17.10 35.60
CA TRP A 603 3.23 -16.30 36.74
C TRP A 603 2.23 -15.25 36.28
N LEU A 604 1.28 -14.92 37.15
CA LEU A 604 0.38 -13.78 36.98
C LEU A 604 0.94 -12.54 37.69
N ASP A 605 0.88 -11.42 36.98
CA ASP A 605 1.19 -10.05 37.38
C ASP A 605 2.66 -9.75 37.69
N SER A 606 3.35 -10.62 38.43
CA SER A 606 4.78 -10.52 38.74
C SER A 606 5.37 -11.90 39.08
N THR A 607 6.70 -11.99 39.20
CA THR A 607 7.40 -13.20 39.67
C THR A 607 7.14 -13.56 41.13
N GLU A 608 6.46 -12.69 41.88
CA GLU A 608 6.02 -12.91 43.26
C GLU A 608 4.50 -13.17 43.33
N GLY A 609 3.81 -13.11 42.19
CA GLY A 609 2.37 -13.30 42.09
C GLY A 609 1.94 -14.76 42.10
N THR A 610 0.75 -15.02 41.54
CA THR A 610 0.22 -16.39 41.49
C THR A 610 0.94 -17.19 40.40
N LYS A 611 1.65 -18.26 40.78
CA LYS A 611 2.22 -19.23 39.82
C LYS A 611 1.10 -20.10 39.24
N LEU A 612 0.90 -20.04 37.92
CA LEU A 612 -0.05 -20.93 37.23
C LEU A 612 0.51 -22.35 37.06
N GLY A 613 1.82 -22.46 36.88
CA GLY A 613 2.49 -23.74 36.74
C GLY A 613 3.87 -23.63 36.10
N THR A 614 4.42 -24.79 35.77
CA THR A 614 5.71 -24.94 35.09
C THR A 614 5.52 -25.79 33.84
N VAL A 615 5.86 -25.23 32.69
CA VAL A 615 5.86 -25.93 31.40
C VAL A 615 7.18 -26.69 31.27
N SER A 616 7.10 -28.02 31.13
CA SER A 616 8.25 -28.87 30.85
C SER A 616 8.26 -29.33 29.40
N PHE A 617 9.44 -29.30 28.78
CA PHE A 617 9.66 -29.77 27.41
C PHE A 617 10.42 -31.10 27.35
N ALA A 618 10.75 -31.72 28.49
CA ALA A 618 11.54 -32.96 28.53
C ALA A 618 10.88 -34.08 27.72
N ASN A 619 9.55 -34.22 27.82
CA ASN A 619 8.76 -35.25 27.14
C ASN A 619 8.02 -34.75 25.90
N ALA A 620 8.23 -33.49 25.49
CA ALA A 620 7.62 -32.96 24.27
C ALA A 620 8.09 -33.76 23.03
N PRO A 621 7.33 -33.82 21.94
CA PRO A 621 7.82 -34.37 20.68
C PRO A 621 8.92 -33.47 20.11
N LYS A 622 9.85 -34.08 19.38
CA LYS A 622 10.96 -33.40 18.67
C LYS A 622 10.56 -33.38 17.19
N ILE A 623 10.13 -32.21 16.71
CA ILE A 623 9.67 -32.04 15.33
C ILE A 623 10.74 -31.24 14.59
N GLU A 624 11.51 -31.90 13.74
CA GLU A 624 12.52 -31.22 12.92
C GLU A 624 11.82 -30.43 11.81
N VAL A 625 12.00 -29.11 11.81
CA VAL A 625 11.40 -28.20 10.82
C VAL A 625 12.40 -27.67 9.81
N GLN A 626 13.68 -27.73 10.15
CA GLN A 626 14.83 -27.47 9.30
C GLN A 626 16.00 -28.27 9.87
N ALA A 627 16.98 -28.60 9.03
CA ALA A 627 18.17 -29.35 9.46
C ALA A 627 18.77 -28.75 10.74
N GLY A 628 18.72 -29.51 11.84
CA GLY A 628 19.27 -29.11 13.14
C GLY A 628 18.39 -28.19 13.99
N VAL A 629 17.18 -27.81 13.55
CA VAL A 629 16.21 -27.00 14.29
C VAL A 629 15.00 -27.86 14.67
N ASN A 630 14.84 -28.10 15.97
CA ASN A 630 13.77 -28.93 16.51
C ASN A 630 12.74 -28.09 17.26
N MET A 631 11.49 -28.10 16.78
CA MET A 631 10.36 -27.53 17.51
C MET A 631 9.88 -28.50 18.61
N ARG A 632 9.57 -27.95 19.78
CA ARG A 632 9.09 -28.68 20.96
C ARG A 632 7.77 -28.06 21.44
N PRO A 633 6.60 -28.54 20.98
CA PRO A 633 5.33 -28.10 21.51
C PRO A 633 5.08 -28.73 22.89
N SER A 634 4.68 -27.93 23.87
CA SER A 634 4.25 -28.37 25.19
C SER A 634 3.17 -27.43 25.72
N GLY A 635 2.61 -27.71 26.90
CA GLY A 635 1.59 -26.85 27.49
C GLY A 635 1.35 -27.14 28.96
N ILE A 636 0.53 -26.29 29.58
CA ILE A 636 0.05 -26.47 30.95
C ILE A 636 -1.45 -26.23 31.00
N GLY A 637 -2.14 -27.06 31.79
CA GLY A 637 -3.48 -26.76 32.28
C GLY A 637 -3.39 -26.16 33.68
N PHE A 638 -4.30 -25.25 34.02
CA PHE A 638 -4.36 -24.63 35.34
C PHE A 638 -5.82 -24.43 35.75
N LYS A 639 -6.03 -24.16 37.05
CA LYS A 639 -7.36 -23.80 37.53
C LYS A 639 -7.78 -22.47 36.89
N PRO A 640 -9.00 -22.35 36.33
CA PRO A 640 -9.44 -21.12 35.67
C PRO A 640 -9.27 -19.91 36.58
N VAL A 641 -8.75 -18.84 35.99
CA VAL A 641 -8.58 -17.52 36.62
C VAL A 641 -9.41 -16.52 35.83
N SER A 642 -9.80 -15.40 36.43
CA SER A 642 -10.67 -14.41 35.78
C SER A 642 -10.10 -13.02 35.86
N GLY A 643 -10.38 -12.20 34.85
CA GLY A 643 -9.91 -10.82 34.79
C GLY A 643 -8.62 -10.65 34.00
N LYS A 644 -8.15 -9.41 33.97
CA LYS A 644 -6.98 -8.97 33.20
C LYS A 644 -5.73 -9.05 34.06
N HIS A 645 -4.72 -9.77 33.58
CA HIS A 645 -3.45 -9.97 34.26
C HIS A 645 -2.28 -9.73 33.32
N ASN A 646 -1.11 -9.43 33.88
CA ASN A 646 0.13 -9.58 33.12
C ASN A 646 0.58 -11.04 33.20
N VAL A 647 1.04 -11.60 32.08
CA VAL A 647 1.63 -12.95 32.05
C VAL A 647 3.13 -12.81 32.09
N VAL A 648 3.76 -13.29 33.16
CA VAL A 648 5.22 -13.27 33.33
C VAL A 648 5.76 -14.67 33.16
N LEU A 649 6.54 -14.89 32.09
CA LEU A 649 7.29 -16.10 31.88
C LEU A 649 8.67 -15.96 32.50
N VAL A 650 9.11 -16.95 33.27
CA VAL A 650 10.48 -17.06 33.78
C VAL A 650 11.12 -18.32 33.20
N PHE A 651 12.19 -18.15 32.43
CA PHE A 651 12.90 -19.25 31.78
C PHE A 651 13.90 -19.88 32.77
N LYS A 652 13.84 -21.20 32.99
CA LYS A 652 14.59 -21.89 34.05
C LYS A 652 15.41 -23.07 33.54
N ASN A 653 16.70 -23.06 33.89
CA ASN A 653 17.61 -24.20 33.84
C ASN A 653 18.87 -23.87 34.66
N ASP A 654 18.91 -24.32 35.92
CA ASP A 654 20.02 -23.99 36.83
C ASP A 654 21.33 -24.68 36.46
N GLN A 655 21.31 -25.67 35.56
CA GLN A 655 22.50 -26.37 35.05
C GLN A 655 23.05 -25.76 33.74
N ALA A 656 22.38 -24.73 33.19
CA ALA A 656 22.79 -24.13 31.92
C ALA A 656 24.00 -23.20 32.04
N GLY A 657 24.31 -22.68 33.23
CA GLY A 657 25.32 -21.62 33.37
C GLY A 657 24.98 -20.42 32.48
N ASP A 658 25.96 -19.98 31.68
CA ASP A 658 25.80 -18.90 30.70
C ASP A 658 25.33 -19.39 29.32
N ASP A 659 24.97 -20.66 29.14
CA ASP A 659 24.48 -21.18 27.85
C ASP A 659 23.02 -20.75 27.57
N ASN A 660 22.63 -20.78 26.29
CA ASN A 660 21.26 -20.53 25.88
C ASN A 660 20.37 -21.75 26.20
N LEU A 661 19.18 -21.48 26.74
CA LEU A 661 18.21 -22.54 27.07
C LEU A 661 17.53 -23.06 25.79
N PHE A 662 16.84 -22.18 25.08
CA PHE A 662 16.11 -22.44 23.83
C PHE A 662 15.69 -21.12 23.19
N MET A 663 15.07 -21.16 22.01
CA MET A 663 14.35 -20.02 21.43
C MET A 663 12.85 -20.15 21.72
N PHE A 664 12.16 -19.03 21.94
CA PHE A 664 10.73 -19.00 22.26
C PHE A 664 9.98 -18.12 21.27
N SER A 665 8.84 -18.57 20.73
CA SER A 665 8.10 -17.80 19.72
C SER A 665 6.79 -17.20 20.25
N GLN A 666 5.91 -18.03 20.80
CA GLN A 666 4.57 -17.61 21.14
C GLN A 666 3.90 -18.51 22.18
N ILE A 667 2.84 -17.99 22.77
CA ILE A 667 1.89 -18.73 23.61
C ILE A 667 0.54 -18.75 22.89
N THR A 668 -0.17 -19.87 22.91
CA THR A 668 -1.59 -19.92 22.51
C THR A 668 -2.45 -20.16 23.74
N LEU A 669 -3.40 -19.27 24.00
CA LEU A 669 -4.42 -19.41 25.04
C LEU A 669 -5.50 -20.40 24.59
N GLY A 670 -5.90 -21.30 25.47
CA GLY A 670 -6.92 -22.32 25.21
C GLY A 670 -7.94 -22.47 26.34
N LYS A 671 -9.03 -23.15 26.01
CA LYS A 671 -10.11 -23.52 26.92
C LYS A 671 -10.13 -25.03 27.18
#